data_AF-A0A537ZN37-F1
#
_entry.id   AF-A0A537ZN37-F1
#
_cell.length_a   1.000
_cell.length_b   1.000
_cell.length_c   1.000
_cell.angle_alpha   90.00
_cell.angle_beta   90.00
_cell.angle_gamma   90.00
#
_symmetry.space_group_name_H-M   'P 1'
#
loop_
_entity.id
_entity.type
_entity.pdbx_description
1 polymer ?
#
loop_
_entity_poly.entity_id
_entity_poly.type
_entity_poly.pdbx_seq_one_letter_code
_entity_poly.pdbx_strand_id
1 'polypeptide(L)'
;MSPTLVAAAGNAKALWYLTRGTGVVALVLLTASVVVGTLSSARWRTSRMPRFLVGGIHRNLTLLAVAFVVVHVVTTVADRFAPIGFKDGVIPFLSPYRPIWLGLGTVAFDLLLALVATSLLRARLGFRMWRAVHWLAYASWPVAVLHSLGTGSDARFGWLASVTFGSCAAVVVSIGLRIARSGAAIGMRAAADLASARRDGAPLAAAADVQRQARRTAHTARPGVERAHQDPDQRQSARRRPWTAESDAVGNREPERRRRAGNERRRVRRGRDDVAVRRQRRRAQRESDRRAPQELRGWTHRPSNGRERRHGDGKRQRRVARAGRVVVNARPLAAAPSRPLPPTGEGRLLSGIRDDGRALSLNEHVATYGSARDGARAEAFVAELESSGLTGRGGAAFPIAAKFQAVAAGRRRPVVVVNGAESEPASGKDRALLRTLPHLVLDGAVLAAEALGAKQVIVAVSRGAAVEQAALAAAVAERARARVDGNVSLRVASVPRAFVAGEETALVHFLDGGPAKPTFTPPRPFERGVGGAPTLVQNVETLAHAALISRFGADWFREVGTESEPGSALLTLSGAVRRPGIHEAALGTRFETLVDEASGLTQPVSGFLVGGYFGTWVPADALLRLRLLDADLGLHGASLGTRAIVALPADACAVGEIARVTYYLAGESAGQCGPCVHGLAAIAEGMERVASGRADDRDRLARWVDVVRGRGACKHPDGVTRFVASGLDVFADEVGLHLRHGRCGARPSAVLPIPREVRNE
;
A
#
# COMPACT_ATOMS: atom_id res chain seq x y z
N MET A 1 -32.52 -54.55 28.59
CA MET A 1 -32.23 -53.09 28.58
C MET A 1 -32.93 -52.48 27.38
N SER A 2 -33.55 -51.31 27.51
CA SER A 2 -34.24 -50.63 26.40
C SER A 2 -33.24 -50.11 25.35
N PRO A 3 -33.57 -50.13 24.04
CA PRO A 3 -32.65 -49.69 22.98
C PRO A 3 -32.23 -48.21 23.12
N THR A 4 -33.09 -47.36 23.70
CA THR A 4 -32.79 -45.97 24.07
C THR A 4 -31.64 -45.84 25.08
N LEU A 5 -31.50 -46.76 26.03
CA LEU A 5 -30.38 -46.78 26.98
C LEU A 5 -29.08 -47.21 26.31
N VAL A 6 -29.14 -48.14 25.35
CA VAL A 6 -27.98 -48.57 24.56
C VAL A 6 -27.48 -47.42 23.67
N ALA A 7 -28.39 -46.71 23.00
CA ALA A 7 -28.06 -45.51 22.21
C ALA A 7 -27.48 -44.38 23.08
N ALA A 8 -28.06 -44.12 24.25
CA ALA A 8 -27.56 -43.12 25.19
C ALA A 8 -26.14 -43.48 25.72
N ALA A 9 -25.90 -44.74 26.06
CA ALA A 9 -24.58 -45.22 26.49
C ALA A 9 -23.54 -45.18 25.37
N GLY A 10 -23.94 -45.47 24.13
CA GLY A 10 -23.09 -45.31 22.93
C GLY A 10 -22.70 -43.85 22.72
N ASN A 11 -23.66 -42.93 22.74
CA ASN A 11 -23.42 -41.49 22.60
C ASN A 11 -22.53 -40.93 23.72
N ALA A 12 -22.72 -41.37 24.98
CA ALA A 12 -21.88 -40.91 26.08
C ALA A 12 -20.43 -41.39 25.95
N LYS A 13 -20.20 -42.65 25.53
CA LYS A 13 -18.84 -43.14 25.20
C LYS A 13 -18.23 -42.37 24.04
N ALA A 14 -19.01 -42.08 22.98
CA ALA A 14 -18.54 -41.32 21.83
C ALA A 14 -18.13 -39.88 22.21
N LEU A 15 -18.94 -39.18 23.02
CA LEU A 15 -18.61 -37.86 23.57
C LEU A 15 -17.35 -37.89 24.42
N TRP A 16 -17.18 -38.90 25.28
CA TRP A 16 -15.99 -39.06 26.12
C TRP A 16 -14.71 -39.21 25.28
N TYR A 17 -14.71 -40.12 24.29
CA TYR A 17 -13.58 -40.29 23.37
C TYR A 17 -13.33 -39.04 22.52
N LEU A 18 -14.38 -38.34 22.08
CA LEU A 18 -14.28 -37.11 21.30
C LEU A 18 -13.65 -35.98 22.13
N THR A 19 -14.08 -35.78 23.38
CA THR A 19 -13.48 -34.82 24.33
C THR A 19 -12.00 -35.12 24.56
N ARG A 20 -11.63 -36.38 24.78
CA ARG A 20 -10.21 -36.78 24.93
C ARG A 20 -9.40 -36.53 23.66
N GLY A 21 -9.87 -37.01 22.50
CA GLY A 21 -9.17 -36.89 21.23
C GLY A 21 -8.98 -35.44 20.79
N THR A 22 -10.01 -34.60 20.92
CA THR A 22 -9.94 -33.18 20.57
C THR A 22 -8.99 -32.39 21.48
N GLY A 23 -8.92 -32.71 22.77
CA GLY A 23 -7.95 -32.11 23.69
C GLY A 23 -6.49 -32.44 23.31
N VAL A 24 -6.20 -33.69 22.93
CA VAL A 24 -4.86 -34.10 22.47
C VAL A 24 -4.50 -33.42 21.13
N VAL A 25 -5.43 -33.39 20.17
CA VAL A 25 -5.19 -32.70 18.89
C VAL A 25 -4.99 -31.19 19.10
N ALA A 26 -5.77 -30.56 19.98
CA ALA A 26 -5.58 -29.16 20.38
C ALA A 26 -4.19 -28.91 20.96
N LEU A 27 -3.70 -29.77 21.87
CA LEU A 27 -2.35 -29.67 22.44
C LEU A 27 -1.26 -29.76 21.37
N VAL A 28 -1.36 -30.72 20.44
CA VAL A 28 -0.38 -30.89 19.34
C VAL A 28 -0.39 -29.68 18.40
N LEU A 29 -1.58 -29.19 18.02
CA LEU A 29 -1.71 -28.02 17.13
C LEU A 29 -1.23 -26.71 17.77
N LEU A 30 -1.52 -26.51 19.07
CA LEU A 30 -1.04 -25.36 19.84
C LEU A 30 0.50 -25.41 19.97
N THR A 31 1.06 -26.59 20.26
CA THR A 31 2.51 -26.84 20.29
C THR A 31 3.15 -26.52 18.93
N ALA A 32 2.60 -27.04 17.84
CA ALA A 32 3.08 -26.76 16.49
C ALA A 32 3.01 -25.26 16.15
N SER A 33 1.95 -24.56 16.57
CA SER A 33 1.85 -23.11 16.41
C SER A 33 2.94 -22.36 17.19
N VAL A 34 3.22 -22.73 18.44
CA VAL A 34 4.29 -22.14 19.29
C VAL A 34 5.69 -22.39 18.70
N VAL A 35 5.95 -23.60 18.20
CA VAL A 35 7.22 -23.95 17.54
C VAL A 35 7.41 -23.13 16.27
N VAL A 36 6.43 -23.10 15.35
CA VAL A 36 6.52 -22.32 14.10
C VAL A 36 6.62 -20.82 14.40
N GLY A 37 5.86 -20.31 15.38
CA GLY A 37 5.94 -18.92 15.84
C GLY A 37 7.35 -18.56 16.36
N THR A 38 7.89 -19.39 17.24
CA THR A 38 9.24 -19.23 17.81
C THR A 38 10.32 -19.24 16.73
N LEU A 39 10.28 -20.20 15.81
CA LEU A 39 11.27 -20.33 14.73
C LEU A 39 11.14 -19.24 13.65
N SER A 40 9.92 -18.78 13.35
CA SER A 40 9.71 -17.67 12.41
C SER A 40 10.42 -16.38 12.86
N SER A 41 10.47 -16.13 14.17
CA SER A 41 11.17 -14.98 14.75
C SER A 41 12.70 -15.06 14.58
N ALA A 42 13.26 -16.27 14.45
CA ALA A 42 14.68 -16.52 14.21
C ALA A 42 15.11 -16.27 12.76
N ARG A 43 14.31 -15.49 11.99
CA ARG A 43 14.57 -15.03 10.61
C ARG A 43 14.72 -16.12 9.55
N TRP A 44 14.33 -17.37 9.83
CA TRP A 44 14.50 -18.51 8.91
C TRP A 44 14.08 -18.16 7.47
N ARG A 45 15.00 -18.41 6.52
CA ARG A 45 14.81 -18.42 5.08
C ARG A 45 15.49 -19.67 4.56
N THR A 46 14.77 -20.51 3.82
CA THR A 46 15.39 -21.43 2.86
C THR A 46 14.86 -21.05 1.48
N SER A 47 15.58 -21.37 0.40
CA SER A 47 15.12 -21.08 -0.96
C SER A 47 13.74 -21.69 -1.25
N ARG A 48 13.40 -22.80 -0.59
CA ARG A 48 12.10 -23.50 -0.68
C ARG A 48 10.98 -22.90 0.20
N MET A 49 11.29 -22.13 1.25
CA MET A 49 10.28 -21.60 2.19
C MET A 49 10.46 -20.10 2.51
N PRO A 50 9.81 -19.20 1.75
CA PRO A 50 9.71 -17.78 2.09
C PRO A 50 8.75 -17.52 3.26
N ARG A 51 8.91 -16.35 3.90
CA ARG A 51 8.29 -16.02 5.20
C ARG A 51 6.76 -15.97 5.19
N PHE A 52 6.10 -15.70 4.06
CA PHE A 52 4.64 -15.73 3.98
C PHE A 52 4.06 -17.15 4.08
N LEU A 53 4.76 -18.18 3.61
CA LEU A 53 4.34 -19.56 3.80
C LEU A 53 4.43 -19.95 5.28
N VAL A 54 5.53 -19.59 5.94
CA VAL A 54 5.70 -19.82 7.40
C VAL A 54 4.62 -19.09 8.21
N GLY A 55 4.31 -17.83 7.87
CA GLY A 55 3.21 -17.09 8.49
C GLY A 55 1.82 -17.66 8.19
N GLY A 56 1.61 -18.18 6.98
CA GLY A 56 0.39 -18.89 6.59
C GLY A 56 0.20 -20.18 7.36
N ILE A 57 1.25 -20.99 7.50
CA ILE A 57 1.27 -22.23 8.30
C ILE A 57 0.95 -21.91 9.77
N HIS A 58 1.65 -20.94 10.38
CA HIS A 58 1.37 -20.52 11.77
C HIS A 58 -0.08 -20.03 11.94
N ARG A 59 -0.62 -19.25 11.01
CA ARG A 59 -2.02 -18.81 11.06
C ARG A 59 -2.99 -19.99 10.95
N ASN A 60 -2.78 -20.89 10.00
CA ASN A 60 -3.68 -22.02 9.75
C ASN A 60 -3.65 -23.03 10.92
N LEU A 61 -2.46 -23.34 11.46
CA LEU A 61 -2.30 -24.14 12.68
C LEU A 61 -3.01 -23.50 13.88
N THR A 62 -2.91 -22.18 14.05
CA THR A 62 -3.59 -21.46 15.14
C THR A 62 -5.10 -21.47 15.00
N LEU A 63 -5.63 -21.27 13.78
CA LEU A 63 -7.07 -21.35 13.52
C LEU A 63 -7.61 -22.77 13.76
N LEU A 64 -6.86 -23.79 13.36
CA LEU A 64 -7.23 -25.19 13.61
C LEU A 64 -7.15 -25.54 15.11
N ALA A 65 -6.12 -25.06 15.82
CA ALA A 65 -6.03 -25.21 17.28
C ALA A 65 -7.23 -24.56 18.00
N VAL A 66 -7.61 -23.33 17.62
CA VAL A 66 -8.80 -22.66 18.16
C VAL A 66 -10.07 -23.46 17.88
N ALA A 67 -10.25 -23.99 16.67
CA ALA A 67 -11.40 -24.82 16.34
C ALA A 67 -11.45 -26.11 17.20
N PHE A 68 -10.33 -26.82 17.35
CA PHE A 68 -10.26 -28.02 18.20
C PHE A 68 -10.44 -27.71 19.69
N VAL A 69 -9.96 -26.56 20.18
CA VAL A 69 -10.24 -26.10 21.57
C VAL A 69 -11.73 -25.79 21.75
N VAL A 70 -12.39 -25.14 20.78
CA VAL A 70 -13.84 -24.88 20.86
C VAL A 70 -14.63 -26.19 20.88
N VAL A 71 -14.29 -27.16 20.02
CA VAL A 71 -14.94 -28.49 20.06
C VAL A 71 -14.67 -29.16 21.40
N HIS A 72 -13.43 -29.19 21.88
CA HIS A 72 -13.06 -29.80 23.17
C HIS A 72 -13.83 -29.21 24.36
N VAL A 73 -13.98 -27.88 24.45
CA VAL A 73 -14.77 -27.23 25.50
C VAL A 73 -16.26 -27.56 25.37
N VAL A 74 -16.81 -27.50 24.15
CA VAL A 74 -18.23 -27.82 23.89
C VAL A 74 -18.54 -29.28 24.23
N THR A 75 -17.69 -30.24 23.84
CA THR A 75 -17.91 -31.65 24.15
C THR A 75 -17.64 -31.97 25.62
N THR A 76 -16.78 -31.21 26.31
CA THR A 76 -16.61 -31.31 27.78
C THR A 76 -17.87 -30.86 28.51
N VAL A 77 -18.50 -29.75 28.11
CA VAL A 77 -19.75 -29.25 28.70
C VAL A 77 -20.98 -30.09 28.30
N ALA A 78 -20.91 -30.82 27.18
CA ALA A 78 -21.95 -31.75 26.75
C ALA A 78 -21.83 -33.16 27.37
N ASP A 79 -20.67 -33.53 27.93
CA ASP A 79 -20.45 -34.84 28.55
C ASP A 79 -21.10 -34.91 29.94
N ARG A 80 -22.18 -35.69 30.04
CA ARG A 80 -22.92 -35.89 31.30
C ARG A 80 -22.17 -36.73 32.35
N PHE A 81 -21.02 -37.33 32.02
CA PHE A 81 -20.19 -38.03 33.00
C PHE A 81 -19.39 -37.09 33.93
N ALA A 82 -19.21 -35.82 33.55
CA ALA A 82 -18.54 -34.83 34.38
C ALA A 82 -19.52 -33.66 34.70
N PRO A 83 -19.70 -33.26 35.97
CA PRO A 83 -20.62 -32.18 36.33
C PRO A 83 -19.98 -30.81 36.06
N ILE A 84 -19.71 -30.50 34.79
CA ILE A 84 -19.03 -29.30 34.31
C ILE A 84 -20.05 -28.38 33.65
N GLY A 85 -20.36 -27.26 34.29
CA GLY A 85 -21.29 -26.28 33.75
C GLY A 85 -20.65 -25.38 32.68
N PHE A 86 -21.46 -24.76 31.81
CA PHE A 86 -20.95 -23.76 30.84
C PHE A 86 -20.14 -22.63 31.51
N LYS A 87 -20.51 -22.23 32.74
CA LYS A 87 -19.78 -21.24 33.54
C LYS A 87 -18.37 -21.69 33.92
N ASP A 88 -18.16 -22.99 34.12
CA ASP A 88 -16.86 -23.55 34.51
C ASP A 88 -15.83 -23.46 33.38
N GLY A 89 -16.28 -23.39 32.11
CA GLY A 89 -15.42 -23.19 30.94
C GLY A 89 -15.03 -21.74 30.67
N VAL A 90 -15.52 -20.77 31.48
CA VAL A 90 -15.26 -19.32 31.32
C VAL A 90 -15.00 -18.59 32.64
N ILE A 91 -15.03 -19.28 33.78
CA ILE A 91 -14.65 -18.76 35.11
C ILE A 91 -13.71 -19.78 35.74
N PRO A 92 -12.40 -19.51 35.83
CA PRO A 92 -11.43 -20.49 36.29
C PRO A 92 -11.65 -20.83 37.76
N PHE A 93 -11.42 -22.11 38.11
CA PHE A 93 -11.56 -22.69 39.44
C PHE A 93 -13.00 -22.72 40.03
N LEU A 94 -14.03 -22.40 39.23
CA LEU A 94 -15.43 -22.43 39.68
C LEU A 94 -15.96 -23.86 39.91
N SER A 95 -15.54 -24.82 39.07
CA SER A 95 -16.08 -26.19 39.13
C SER A 95 -15.61 -26.94 40.37
N PRO A 96 -16.51 -27.61 41.13
CA PRO A 96 -16.12 -28.48 42.24
C PRO A 96 -15.39 -29.75 41.75
N TYR A 97 -15.51 -30.10 40.48
CA TYR A 97 -14.81 -31.24 39.89
C TYR A 97 -13.38 -30.87 39.50
N ARG A 98 -12.37 -31.49 40.17
CA ARG A 98 -10.93 -31.29 39.86
C ARG A 98 -10.53 -29.80 39.72
N PRO A 99 -10.89 -28.91 40.68
CA PRO A 99 -10.92 -27.45 40.49
C PRO A 99 -9.61 -26.86 39.95
N ILE A 100 -8.46 -27.28 40.48
CA ILE A 100 -7.13 -26.81 40.04
C ILE A 100 -6.91 -27.08 38.55
N TRP A 101 -7.21 -28.30 38.10
CA TRP A 101 -6.89 -28.74 36.74
C TRP A 101 -7.89 -28.22 35.70
N LEU A 102 -9.19 -28.16 36.03
CA LEU A 102 -10.17 -27.47 35.16
C LEU A 102 -9.93 -25.95 35.12
N GLY A 103 -9.58 -25.34 36.26
CA GLY A 103 -9.23 -23.92 36.33
C GLY A 103 -8.03 -23.56 35.45
N LEU A 104 -6.97 -24.40 35.43
CA LEU A 104 -5.87 -24.24 34.47
C LEU A 104 -6.33 -24.35 33.01
N GLY A 105 -7.23 -25.28 32.68
CA GLY A 105 -7.81 -25.37 31.33
C GLY A 105 -8.57 -24.11 30.92
N THR A 106 -9.32 -23.56 31.87
CA THR A 106 -10.07 -22.31 31.69
C THR A 106 -9.13 -21.12 31.50
N VAL A 107 -8.08 -20.99 32.31
CA VAL A 107 -7.03 -19.96 32.11
C VAL A 107 -6.34 -20.11 30.75
N ALA A 108 -6.05 -21.33 30.29
CA ALA A 108 -5.49 -21.55 28.95
C ALA A 108 -6.44 -21.09 27.83
N PHE A 109 -7.74 -21.37 27.99
CA PHE A 109 -8.81 -20.91 27.09
C PHE A 109 -8.97 -19.39 27.09
N ASP A 110 -9.07 -18.76 28.26
CA ASP A 110 -9.22 -17.30 28.41
C ASP A 110 -8.04 -16.53 27.78
N LEU A 111 -6.81 -17.03 27.98
CA LEU A 111 -5.63 -16.47 27.34
C LEU A 111 -5.69 -16.65 25.80
N LEU A 112 -6.11 -17.81 25.30
CA LEU A 112 -6.28 -18.04 23.86
C LEU A 112 -7.38 -17.13 23.26
N LEU A 113 -8.50 -16.97 23.97
CA LEU A 113 -9.61 -16.09 23.60
C LEU A 113 -9.17 -14.62 23.56
N ALA A 114 -8.38 -14.16 24.52
CA ALA A 114 -7.79 -12.82 24.53
C ALA A 114 -6.84 -12.61 23.33
N LEU A 115 -6.06 -13.62 22.96
CA LEU A 115 -5.21 -13.57 21.76
C LEU A 115 -6.02 -13.53 20.45
N VAL A 116 -7.11 -14.29 20.35
CA VAL A 116 -8.02 -14.26 19.20
C VAL A 116 -8.69 -12.90 19.09
N ALA A 117 -9.32 -12.42 20.16
CA ALA A 117 -10.03 -11.15 20.21
C ALA A 117 -9.11 -9.96 19.86
N THR A 118 -7.92 -9.89 20.45
CA THR A 118 -6.96 -8.81 20.13
C THR A 118 -6.34 -8.94 18.74
N SER A 119 -6.28 -10.14 18.16
CA SER A 119 -5.83 -10.34 16.78
C SER A 119 -6.90 -9.95 15.75
N LEU A 120 -8.19 -10.14 16.06
CA LEU A 120 -9.31 -9.60 15.28
C LEU A 120 -9.36 -8.07 15.39
N LEU A 121 -9.22 -7.53 16.60
CA LEU A 121 -9.23 -6.08 16.87
C LEU A 121 -7.91 -5.37 16.51
N ARG A 122 -6.92 -6.04 15.93
CA ARG A 122 -5.58 -5.50 15.62
C ARG A 122 -5.59 -4.20 14.81
N ALA A 123 -6.62 -3.96 14.00
CA ALA A 123 -6.77 -2.73 13.20
C ALA A 123 -7.18 -1.50 14.05
N ARG A 124 -7.68 -1.72 15.27
CA ARG A 124 -8.08 -0.68 16.24
C ARG A 124 -7.09 -0.58 17.42
N LEU A 125 -6.13 -1.50 17.53
CA LEU A 125 -5.18 -1.59 18.63
C LEU A 125 -3.78 -1.12 18.20
N GLY A 126 -3.14 -0.29 19.01
CA GLY A 126 -1.74 0.10 18.77
C GLY A 126 -0.81 -1.12 18.86
N PHE A 127 0.13 -1.24 17.92
CA PHE A 127 1.04 -2.40 17.77
C PHE A 127 1.73 -2.85 19.07
N ARG A 128 2.07 -1.91 19.97
CA ARG A 128 2.65 -2.22 21.29
C ARG A 128 1.69 -3.03 22.18
N MET A 129 0.41 -2.68 22.19
CA MET A 129 -0.63 -3.34 22.98
C MET A 129 -0.92 -4.73 22.42
N TRP A 130 -1.15 -4.83 21.09
CA TRP A 130 -1.31 -6.12 20.42
C TRP A 130 -0.13 -7.06 20.69
N ARG A 131 1.12 -6.56 20.58
CA ARG A 131 2.31 -7.37 20.83
C ARG A 131 2.45 -7.80 22.30
N ALA A 132 2.00 -6.99 23.25
CA ALA A 132 2.01 -7.34 24.67
C ALA A 132 1.01 -8.47 24.98
N VAL A 133 -0.23 -8.39 24.47
CA VAL A 133 -1.20 -9.48 24.62
C VAL A 133 -0.76 -10.73 23.85
N HIS A 134 -0.17 -10.57 22.66
CA HIS A 134 0.36 -11.70 21.89
C HIS A 134 1.56 -12.41 22.57
N TRP A 135 2.26 -11.76 23.52
CA TRP A 135 3.25 -12.46 24.37
C TRP A 135 2.60 -13.41 25.39
N LEU A 136 1.31 -13.28 25.70
CA LEU A 136 0.60 -14.23 26.55
C LEU A 136 0.42 -15.62 25.87
N ALA A 137 0.70 -15.76 24.57
CA ALA A 137 0.84 -17.07 23.91
C ALA A 137 1.83 -17.99 24.64
N TYR A 138 2.95 -17.43 25.09
CA TYR A 138 4.00 -18.16 25.79
C TYR A 138 3.58 -18.59 27.22
N ALA A 139 2.48 -18.04 27.76
CA ALA A 139 1.87 -18.44 29.02
C ALA A 139 0.68 -19.40 28.83
N SER A 140 -0.10 -19.26 27.74
CA SER A 140 -1.22 -20.16 27.42
C SER A 140 -0.77 -21.61 27.19
N TRP A 141 0.30 -21.84 26.42
CA TRP A 141 0.80 -23.19 26.13
C TRP A 141 1.24 -24.00 27.38
N PRO A 142 2.11 -23.52 28.29
CA PRO A 142 2.51 -24.31 29.46
C PRO A 142 1.34 -24.55 30.42
N VAL A 143 0.38 -23.62 30.52
CA VAL A 143 -0.85 -23.81 31.31
C VAL A 143 -1.72 -24.92 30.69
N ALA A 144 -1.86 -24.97 29.36
CA ALA A 144 -2.54 -26.06 28.65
C ALA A 144 -1.86 -27.42 28.85
N VAL A 145 -0.51 -27.46 28.85
CA VAL A 145 0.27 -28.66 29.18
C VAL A 145 -0.05 -29.14 30.60
N LEU A 146 0.02 -28.26 31.60
CA LEU A 146 -0.29 -28.61 33.00
C LEU A 146 -1.73 -29.12 33.16
N HIS A 147 -2.71 -28.46 32.53
CA HIS A 147 -4.10 -28.93 32.47
C HIS A 147 -4.20 -30.36 31.91
N SER A 148 -3.52 -30.66 30.78
CA SER A 148 -3.58 -31.97 30.13
C SER A 148 -3.00 -33.11 30.99
N LEU A 149 -2.01 -32.81 31.84
CA LEU A 149 -1.38 -33.78 32.74
C LEU A 149 -2.26 -34.16 33.95
N GLY A 150 -3.20 -33.30 34.36
CA GLY A 150 -3.97 -33.48 35.60
C GLY A 150 -5.49 -33.74 35.45
N THR A 151 -6.05 -33.55 34.25
CA THR A 151 -7.49 -33.81 33.96
C THR A 151 -7.80 -35.23 33.47
N GLY A 152 -6.80 -36.11 33.39
CA GLY A 152 -6.93 -37.47 32.86
C GLY A 152 -6.49 -38.56 33.84
N SER A 153 -7.31 -39.61 33.95
CA SER A 153 -6.81 -40.98 34.18
C SER A 153 -5.70 -41.34 33.19
N ASP A 154 -5.88 -40.84 31.96
CA ASP A 154 -5.15 -41.29 30.76
C ASP A 154 -3.73 -40.73 30.68
N ALA A 155 -3.39 -39.74 31.52
CA ALA A 155 -2.03 -39.27 31.72
C ALA A 155 -1.09 -40.36 32.28
N ARG A 156 -1.66 -41.46 32.79
CA ARG A 156 -0.93 -42.68 33.20
C ARG A 156 -0.59 -43.61 32.03
N PHE A 157 -1.16 -43.43 30.84
CA PHE A 157 -0.82 -44.22 29.66
C PHE A 157 0.39 -43.63 28.93
N GLY A 158 1.37 -44.49 28.63
CA GLY A 158 2.66 -44.07 28.06
C GLY A 158 2.57 -43.30 26.73
N TRP A 159 1.53 -43.54 25.92
CA TRP A 159 1.34 -42.82 24.66
C TRP A 159 1.03 -41.33 24.87
N LEU A 160 0.17 -40.98 25.83
CA LEU A 160 -0.18 -39.58 26.11
C LEU A 160 0.99 -38.87 26.80
N ALA A 161 1.68 -39.54 27.72
CA ALA A 161 2.93 -39.05 28.28
C ALA A 161 3.99 -38.77 27.19
N SER A 162 4.09 -39.63 26.17
CA SER A 162 5.02 -39.46 25.03
C SER A 162 4.64 -38.27 24.15
N VAL A 163 3.34 -38.07 23.85
CA VAL A 163 2.87 -36.88 23.11
C VAL A 163 3.16 -35.59 23.87
N THR A 164 2.92 -35.57 25.18
CA THR A 164 3.17 -34.38 26.02
C THR A 164 4.66 -34.11 26.17
N PHE A 165 5.49 -35.12 26.46
CA PHE A 165 6.95 -34.96 26.55
C PHE A 165 7.56 -34.55 25.21
N GLY A 166 7.16 -35.17 24.10
CA GLY A 166 7.59 -34.78 22.76
C GLY A 166 7.18 -33.35 22.40
N SER A 167 6.00 -32.91 22.83
CA SER A 167 5.56 -31.52 22.69
C SER A 167 6.44 -30.54 23.46
N CYS A 168 6.79 -30.87 24.71
CA CYS A 168 7.71 -30.07 25.51
C CYS A 168 9.12 -30.03 24.92
N ALA A 169 9.65 -31.17 24.48
CA ALA A 169 10.95 -31.26 23.82
C ALA A 169 11.01 -30.42 22.53
N ALA A 170 9.96 -30.46 21.70
CA ALA A 170 9.88 -29.65 20.48
C ALA A 170 9.92 -28.15 20.77
N VAL A 171 9.20 -27.67 21.80
CA VAL A 171 9.24 -26.26 22.22
C VAL A 171 10.62 -25.88 22.77
N VAL A 172 11.21 -26.68 23.67
CA VAL A 172 12.55 -26.44 24.24
C VAL A 172 13.62 -26.38 23.15
N VAL A 173 13.63 -27.33 22.21
CA VAL A 173 14.55 -27.33 21.06
C VAL A 173 14.34 -26.10 20.19
N SER A 174 13.09 -25.68 19.94
CA SER A 174 12.81 -24.47 19.14
C SER A 174 13.34 -23.19 19.80
N ILE A 175 13.28 -23.11 21.13
CA ILE A 175 13.81 -21.99 21.92
C ILE A 175 15.36 -22.02 21.92
N GLY A 176 15.98 -23.18 22.14
CA GLY A 176 17.43 -23.34 22.07
C GLY A 176 18.01 -22.94 20.70
N LEU A 177 17.40 -23.42 19.61
CA LEU A 177 17.77 -23.07 18.23
C LEU A 177 17.61 -21.57 17.94
N ARG A 178 16.63 -20.90 18.56
CA ARG A 178 16.42 -19.44 18.46
C ARG A 178 17.48 -18.66 19.23
N ILE A 179 17.83 -19.09 20.45
CA ILE A 179 18.85 -18.43 21.29
C ILE A 179 20.24 -18.55 20.65
N ALA A 180 20.65 -19.77 20.30
CA ALA A 180 21.97 -20.04 19.70
C ALA A 180 22.20 -19.22 18.41
N ARG A 181 21.20 -19.18 17.51
CA ARG A 181 21.28 -18.38 16.27
C ARG A 181 21.23 -16.87 16.51
N SER A 182 20.59 -16.41 17.59
CA SER A 182 20.61 -14.99 17.97
C SER A 182 22.00 -14.57 18.43
N GLY A 183 22.69 -15.41 19.22
CA GLY A 183 24.10 -15.20 19.59
C GLY A 183 25.03 -15.17 18.37
N ALA A 184 24.92 -16.15 17.47
CA ALA A 184 25.72 -16.21 16.24
C ALA A 184 25.53 -14.97 15.34
N ALA A 185 24.30 -14.47 15.21
CA ALA A 185 24.00 -13.27 14.43
C ALA A 185 24.56 -11.97 15.05
N ILE A 186 24.75 -11.93 16.38
CA ILE A 186 25.44 -10.83 17.06
C ILE A 186 26.96 -10.94 16.84
N GLY A 187 27.52 -12.15 16.97
CA GLY A 187 28.94 -12.41 16.72
C GLY A 187 29.39 -12.04 15.30
N MET A 188 28.63 -12.45 14.27
CA MET A 188 28.91 -12.09 12.88
C MET A 188 28.84 -10.58 12.62
N ARG A 189 27.95 -9.85 13.32
CA ARG A 189 27.89 -8.39 13.23
C ARG A 189 29.09 -7.73 13.89
N ALA A 190 29.43 -8.11 15.11
CA ALA A 190 30.63 -7.60 15.78
C ALA A 190 31.91 -7.87 14.97
N ALA A 191 32.00 -9.03 14.30
CA ALA A 191 33.10 -9.34 13.38
C ALA A 191 33.09 -8.47 12.10
N ALA A 192 31.92 -8.18 11.52
CA ALA A 192 31.79 -7.29 10.37
C ALA A 192 32.09 -5.81 10.73
N ASP A 193 31.61 -5.35 11.89
CA ASP A 193 31.87 -4.01 12.42
C ASP A 193 33.37 -3.81 12.73
N LEU A 194 34.04 -4.84 13.30
CA LEU A 194 35.49 -4.88 13.46
C LEU A 194 36.25 -4.91 12.12
N ALA A 195 35.69 -5.57 11.09
CA ALA A 195 36.28 -5.57 9.75
C ALA A 195 36.13 -4.22 9.04
N SER A 196 35.01 -3.51 9.24
CA SER A 196 34.85 -2.12 8.76
C SER A 196 35.84 -1.20 9.47
N ALA A 197 35.87 -1.20 10.82
CA ALA A 197 36.77 -0.35 11.60
C ALA A 197 38.27 -0.53 11.24
N ARG A 198 38.67 -1.72 10.76
CA ARG A 198 40.01 -1.99 10.22
C ARG A 198 40.23 -1.47 8.80
N ARG A 199 39.20 -1.41 7.95
CA ARG A 199 39.26 -0.80 6.61
C ARG A 199 39.20 0.73 6.67
N ASP A 200 38.45 1.26 7.63
CA ASP A 200 38.15 2.68 7.77
C ASP A 200 39.23 3.47 8.56
N GLY A 201 40.38 2.84 8.86
CA GLY A 201 41.56 3.50 9.43
C GLY A 201 41.40 4.05 10.86
N ALA A 202 40.47 3.51 11.66
CA ALA A 202 40.18 4.05 12.98
C ALA A 202 41.36 3.90 13.98
N PRO A 203 41.65 4.91 14.82
CA PRO A 203 42.81 4.87 15.73
C PRO A 203 42.69 3.76 16.79
N LEU A 204 43.83 3.15 17.13
CA LEU A 204 43.96 1.92 17.91
C LEU A 204 43.17 1.88 19.23
N ALA A 205 42.99 3.02 19.90
CA ALA A 205 42.19 3.12 21.13
C ALA A 205 40.71 2.70 20.93
N ALA A 206 40.09 3.07 19.79
CA ALA A 206 38.71 2.71 19.50
C ALA A 206 38.55 1.21 19.24
N ALA A 207 39.52 0.60 18.54
CA ALA A 207 39.54 -0.85 18.33
C ALA A 207 39.68 -1.61 19.67
N ALA A 208 40.51 -1.12 20.58
CA ALA A 208 40.70 -1.71 21.91
C ALA A 208 39.41 -1.69 22.75
N ASP A 209 38.63 -0.60 22.73
CA ASP A 209 37.37 -0.53 23.49
C ASP A 209 36.26 -1.41 22.90
N VAL A 210 36.14 -1.51 21.58
CA VAL A 210 35.24 -2.50 20.94
C VAL A 210 35.66 -3.92 21.34
N GLN A 211 36.97 -4.20 21.39
CA GLN A 211 37.50 -5.50 21.80
C GLN A 211 37.28 -5.79 23.30
N ARG A 212 37.30 -4.76 24.18
CA ARG A 212 36.86 -4.88 25.59
C ARG A 212 35.36 -5.16 25.71
N GLN A 213 34.51 -4.50 24.91
CA GLN A 213 33.06 -4.75 24.89
C GLN A 213 32.73 -6.17 24.38
N ALA A 214 33.39 -6.63 23.32
CA ALA A 214 33.26 -7.99 22.81
C ALA A 214 33.70 -9.04 23.86
N ARG A 215 34.81 -8.80 24.57
CA ARG A 215 35.23 -9.69 25.67
C ARG A 215 34.25 -9.68 26.85
N ARG A 216 33.71 -8.52 27.25
CA ARG A 216 32.69 -8.42 28.32
C ARG A 216 31.40 -9.18 27.97
N THR A 217 30.90 -9.04 26.75
CA THR A 217 29.68 -9.73 26.29
C THR A 217 29.89 -11.23 26.07
N ALA A 218 31.10 -11.67 25.70
CA ALA A 218 31.46 -13.09 25.69
C ALA A 218 31.55 -13.68 27.12
N HIS A 219 31.99 -12.89 28.11
CA HIS A 219 32.12 -13.36 29.49
C HIS A 219 30.76 -13.57 30.17
N THR A 220 29.75 -12.75 29.85
CA THR A 220 28.36 -12.93 30.33
C THR A 220 27.61 -14.10 29.67
N ALA A 221 28.29 -14.92 28.85
CA ALA A 221 27.69 -16.03 28.10
C ALA A 221 28.25 -17.42 28.49
N ARG A 222 29.02 -17.54 29.59
CA ARG A 222 29.43 -18.83 30.17
C ARG A 222 28.92 -18.96 31.61
N PRO A 223 28.36 -20.12 32.02
CA PRO A 223 28.16 -20.42 33.42
C PRO A 223 29.51 -20.56 34.13
N GLY A 224 29.50 -20.40 35.46
CA GLY A 224 30.71 -20.23 36.26
C GLY A 224 31.57 -21.50 36.39
N VAL A 225 32.88 -21.27 36.55
CA VAL A 225 33.87 -22.19 37.13
C VAL A 225 34.71 -21.35 38.10
N GLU A 226 35.07 -21.92 39.24
CA GLU A 226 35.69 -21.19 40.35
C GLU A 226 37.13 -20.75 40.09
N ARG A 227 37.62 -19.82 40.92
CA ARG A 227 39.01 -19.33 40.88
C ARG A 227 39.85 -20.14 41.88
N ALA A 228 40.94 -20.74 41.40
CA ALA A 228 42.06 -21.12 42.25
C ALA A 228 43.03 -19.93 42.41
N HIS A 229 43.66 -19.80 43.58
CA HIS A 229 44.77 -18.88 43.82
C HIS A 229 46.06 -19.39 43.17
N GLN A 230 46.94 -18.46 42.76
CA GLN A 230 48.40 -18.66 42.79
C GLN A 230 49.16 -17.33 42.78
N ASP A 231 50.45 -17.41 43.12
CA ASP A 231 51.24 -16.34 43.76
C ASP A 231 52.06 -15.48 42.77
N PRO A 232 52.43 -14.22 43.12
CA PRO A 232 53.09 -13.30 42.18
C PRO A 232 54.59 -13.07 42.47
N ASP A 233 55.44 -14.11 42.37
CA ASP A 233 56.90 -13.89 42.24
C ASP A 233 57.62 -14.96 41.40
N GLN A 234 58.23 -14.52 40.28
CA GLN A 234 59.60 -14.90 39.87
C GLN A 234 60.08 -14.23 38.58
N ARG A 235 61.37 -13.83 38.58
CA ARG A 235 62.29 -13.65 37.43
C ARG A 235 61.88 -12.59 36.38
N GLN A 236 62.54 -11.43 36.27
CA GLN A 236 63.96 -11.19 35.97
C GLN A 236 64.55 -11.98 34.78
N SER A 237 64.86 -11.28 33.67
CA SER A 237 66.24 -11.07 33.15
C SER A 237 66.29 -10.88 31.61
N ALA A 238 67.42 -10.36 31.12
CA ALA A 238 67.79 -10.08 29.72
C ALA A 238 67.01 -8.96 28.99
N ARG A 239 67.64 -8.11 28.16
CA ARG A 239 69.09 -7.88 27.88
C ARG A 239 69.36 -6.40 27.52
N ARG A 240 70.64 -6.03 27.40
CA ARG A 240 71.17 -4.65 27.52
C ARG A 240 71.05 -3.76 26.25
N ARG A 241 71.18 -2.44 26.48
CA ARG A 241 71.48 -1.35 25.51
C ARG A 241 72.81 -1.59 24.73
N PRO A 242 73.11 -0.77 23.70
CA PRO A 242 73.93 0.45 23.95
C PRO A 242 73.36 1.76 23.34
N TRP A 243 74.17 2.83 23.30
CA TRP A 243 73.79 4.25 23.09
C TRP A 243 74.94 5.03 22.42
N THR A 244 74.64 5.98 21.53
CA THR A 244 75.47 7.12 21.04
C THR A 244 74.48 8.24 20.62
N ALA A 245 74.63 9.52 20.98
CA ALA A 245 75.73 10.48 20.70
C ALA A 245 75.84 10.81 19.19
N GLU A 246 75.92 12.06 18.69
CA GLU A 246 75.87 13.44 19.28
C GLU A 246 75.52 14.43 18.11
N SER A 247 75.42 15.78 18.13
CA SER A 247 75.57 16.88 19.12
C SER A 247 74.80 18.17 18.63
N ASP A 248 74.89 19.29 19.39
CA ASP A 248 74.94 20.72 18.94
C ASP A 248 73.76 21.41 18.15
N ALA A 249 73.48 22.73 18.28
CA ALA A 249 73.97 23.77 19.20
C ALA A 249 73.05 25.04 19.25
N VAL A 250 73.10 25.78 20.38
CA VAL A 250 73.01 27.26 20.58
C VAL A 250 71.88 28.10 19.93
N GLY A 251 71.30 29.10 20.64
CA GLY A 251 70.66 30.20 19.88
C GLY A 251 70.07 31.48 20.51
N ASN A 252 69.43 31.47 21.68
CA ASN A 252 69.07 32.69 22.48
C ASN A 252 68.01 33.72 21.91
N ARG A 253 67.36 34.47 22.84
CA ARG A 253 66.55 35.73 22.72
C ARG A 253 65.00 35.69 22.51
N GLU A 254 64.32 36.14 23.57
CA GLU A 254 63.02 36.86 23.64
C GLU A 254 63.26 38.38 23.29
N PRO A 255 62.29 39.31 23.02
CA PRO A 255 60.95 39.35 23.62
C PRO A 255 59.72 39.93 22.86
N GLU A 256 58.57 39.74 23.53
CA GLU A 256 57.31 40.52 23.53
C GLU A 256 56.41 40.73 22.26
N ARG A 257 55.12 40.38 22.46
CA ARG A 257 53.89 41.05 21.95
C ARG A 257 53.72 41.32 20.43
N ARG A 258 52.78 40.58 19.80
CA ARG A 258 51.37 41.03 19.60
C ARG A 258 50.48 40.05 18.80
N ARG A 259 49.29 39.76 19.38
CA ARG A 259 47.95 39.60 18.75
C ARG A 259 47.68 38.50 17.68
N ARG A 260 46.55 37.80 17.91
CA ARG A 260 45.66 37.08 16.96
C ARG A 260 46.12 35.73 16.38
N ALA A 261 45.72 34.65 17.06
CA ALA A 261 45.32 33.38 16.46
C ALA A 261 44.08 32.84 17.21
N GLY A 262 43.25 31.98 16.58
CA GLY A 262 42.08 31.40 17.27
C GLY A 262 40.81 31.12 16.45
N ASN A 263 40.91 30.71 15.17
CA ASN A 263 39.76 30.21 14.41
C ASN A 263 39.77 28.67 14.40
N GLU A 264 39.26 28.06 15.47
CA GLU A 264 39.43 26.62 15.72
C GLU A 264 38.38 25.74 15.02
N ARG A 265 38.82 24.54 14.60
CA ARG A 265 38.08 23.72 13.62
C ARG A 265 36.98 22.88 14.25
N ARG A 266 35.74 23.31 14.04
CA ARG A 266 34.51 22.66 14.53
C ARG A 266 34.22 21.30 13.84
N ARG A 267 34.53 20.16 14.47
CA ARG A 267 33.85 18.87 14.16
C ARG A 267 33.51 18.00 15.38
N VAL A 268 32.19 17.85 15.57
CA VAL A 268 31.47 16.66 16.08
C VAL A 268 31.84 16.15 17.50
N ARG A 269 31.12 16.68 18.50
CA ARG A 269 30.34 15.83 19.42
C ARG A 269 28.85 16.04 19.12
N ARG A 270 28.10 14.96 18.91
CA ARG A 270 26.63 14.94 18.81
C ARG A 270 26.12 13.78 19.66
N GLY A 271 25.14 14.03 20.54
CA GLY A 271 24.40 12.97 21.23
C GLY A 271 24.26 13.09 22.75
N ARG A 272 23.60 14.16 23.24
CA ARG A 272 22.76 14.06 24.46
C ARG A 272 21.74 15.20 24.67
N ASP A 273 21.98 16.39 24.12
CA ASP A 273 21.26 17.61 24.57
C ASP A 273 19.88 17.86 23.93
N ASP A 274 19.53 17.18 22.83
CA ASP A 274 18.28 17.38 22.06
C ASP A 274 16.98 17.12 22.86
N VAL A 275 17.07 16.45 24.01
CA VAL A 275 15.91 16.15 24.87
C VAL A 275 15.50 17.36 25.73
N ALA A 276 16.46 18.18 26.17
CA ALA A 276 16.18 19.34 27.03
C ALA A 276 15.49 20.47 26.24
N VAL A 277 16.07 20.84 25.09
CA VAL A 277 15.57 21.93 24.22
C VAL A 277 14.15 21.63 23.72
N ARG A 278 13.83 20.35 23.43
CA ARG A 278 12.48 19.91 23.05
C ARG A 278 11.44 20.01 24.18
N ARG A 279 11.85 19.99 25.46
CA ARG A 279 10.93 20.23 26.58
C ARG A 279 10.63 21.71 26.77
N GLN A 280 11.63 22.59 26.71
CA GLN A 280 11.41 24.04 26.81
C GLN A 280 10.50 24.58 25.70
N ARG A 281 10.74 24.24 24.42
CA ARG A 281 9.86 24.68 23.32
C ARG A 281 8.41 24.20 23.48
N ARG A 282 8.19 23.01 24.06
CA ARG A 282 6.84 22.48 24.35
C ARG A 282 6.15 23.13 25.57
N ARG A 283 6.86 23.89 26.41
CA ARG A 283 6.28 24.68 27.49
C ARG A 283 5.81 26.04 26.97
N ALA A 284 6.67 26.77 26.26
CA ALA A 284 6.35 28.05 25.64
C ALA A 284 5.12 27.98 24.70
N GLN A 285 5.02 26.95 23.86
CA GLN A 285 3.85 26.74 22.99
C GLN A 285 2.54 26.53 23.78
N ARG A 286 2.61 25.98 25.00
CA ARG A 286 1.43 25.78 25.86
C ARG A 286 1.04 27.03 26.66
N GLU A 287 1.84 28.08 26.60
CA GLU A 287 1.56 29.38 27.20
C GLU A 287 1.05 30.39 26.16
N SER A 288 1.45 30.27 24.87
CA SER A 288 0.78 30.99 23.77
C SER A 288 -0.68 30.55 23.61
N ASP A 289 -0.94 29.24 23.64
CA ASP A 289 -2.27 28.65 23.43
C ASP A 289 -3.26 28.93 24.59
N ARG A 290 -2.85 29.73 25.59
CA ARG A 290 -3.66 30.16 26.74
C ARG A 290 -4.06 31.64 26.72
N ARG A 291 -3.68 32.42 25.69
CA ARG A 291 -4.03 33.84 25.57
C ARG A 291 -4.53 34.22 24.17
N ALA A 292 -5.78 33.85 23.90
CA ALA A 292 -6.62 34.47 22.87
C ALA A 292 -8.05 34.66 23.44
N PRO A 293 -8.83 35.67 23.02
CA PRO A 293 -10.00 36.11 23.80
C PRO A 293 -11.20 35.15 23.73
N GLN A 294 -11.97 35.11 24.83
CA GLN A 294 -13.36 34.68 24.80
C GLN A 294 -14.23 35.85 24.35
N GLU A 295 -15.11 35.66 23.37
CA GLU A 295 -16.34 36.44 23.21
C GLU A 295 -17.40 35.60 22.47
N LEU A 296 -18.67 35.97 22.65
CA LEU A 296 -19.84 35.53 21.88
C LEU A 296 -20.09 34.01 21.79
N ARG A 297 -20.52 33.43 22.92
CA ARG A 297 -21.55 32.37 22.89
C ARG A 297 -22.93 33.00 22.84
N GLY A 298 -23.81 32.47 22.00
CA GLY A 298 -25.24 32.73 22.06
C GLY A 298 -25.92 32.60 20.71
N TRP A 299 -27.02 31.85 20.68
CA TRP A 299 -28.31 32.15 20.02
C TRP A 299 -29.17 30.88 20.06
N THR A 300 -30.28 30.94 20.77
CA THR A 300 -31.26 29.86 20.93
C THR A 300 -32.44 30.04 19.96
N HIS A 301 -33.33 29.05 19.89
CA HIS A 301 -34.40 28.97 18.88
C HIS A 301 -35.63 29.86 19.16
N ARG A 302 -36.30 30.23 18.05
CA ARG A 302 -37.75 30.51 17.88
C ARG A 302 -38.30 31.85 18.45
N PRO A 303 -39.49 32.32 17.99
CA PRO A 303 -40.26 31.96 16.78
C PRO A 303 -40.63 33.18 15.90
N SER A 304 -41.58 32.99 14.97
CA SER A 304 -42.07 33.93 13.95
C SER A 304 -43.12 34.94 14.43
N ASN A 305 -43.03 36.19 13.94
CA ASN A 305 -44.10 37.10 13.47
C ASN A 305 -43.42 38.46 13.08
N GLY A 306 -43.93 39.31 12.19
CA GLY A 306 -45.10 39.20 11.31
C GLY A 306 -45.90 40.51 11.19
N ARG A 307 -45.43 41.53 10.44
CA ARG A 307 -46.23 42.65 9.86
C ARG A 307 -45.40 43.60 8.98
N GLU A 308 -46.08 44.32 8.09
CA GLU A 308 -45.51 45.35 7.21
C GLU A 308 -45.48 46.75 7.87
N ARG A 309 -44.68 47.68 7.31
CA ARG A 309 -45.19 48.96 6.72
C ARG A 309 -44.09 49.75 5.96
N ARG A 310 -44.49 50.83 5.29
CA ARG A 310 -43.73 51.56 4.26
C ARG A 310 -43.11 52.90 4.73
N HIS A 311 -42.28 53.46 3.84
CA HIS A 311 -41.89 54.87 3.68
C HIS A 311 -40.86 55.48 4.66
N GLY A 312 -40.03 56.39 4.12
CA GLY A 312 -39.00 57.14 4.84
C GLY A 312 -37.80 57.50 3.93
N ASP A 313 -37.89 58.62 3.20
CA ASP A 313 -36.76 59.18 2.44
C ASP A 313 -35.77 59.91 3.39
N GLY A 314 -34.48 59.99 3.06
CA GLY A 314 -33.43 60.29 4.04
C GLY A 314 -32.03 60.59 3.50
N LYS A 315 -31.90 61.58 2.61
CA LYS A 315 -30.60 62.05 2.10
C LYS A 315 -29.66 62.51 3.24
N ARG A 316 -28.48 61.89 3.40
CA ARG A 316 -27.31 62.51 4.03
C ARG A 316 -26.03 62.24 3.24
N GLN A 317 -25.42 63.33 2.75
CA GLN A 317 -24.12 63.30 2.09
C GLN A 317 -22.98 63.14 3.12
N ARG A 318 -21.97 62.33 2.80
CA ARG A 318 -20.61 62.49 3.34
C ARG A 318 -19.58 62.25 2.24
N ARG A 319 -18.75 63.25 1.97
CA ARG A 319 -17.53 63.10 1.15
C ARG A 319 -16.53 62.24 1.94
N VAL A 320 -15.96 61.23 1.29
CA VAL A 320 -14.68 60.58 1.66
C VAL A 320 -13.86 60.43 0.38
N ALA A 321 -12.53 60.43 0.50
CA ALA A 321 -11.61 60.72 -0.60
C ALA A 321 -11.59 59.69 -1.76
N ARG A 322 -11.16 60.16 -2.93
CA ARG A 322 -10.78 59.30 -4.07
C ARG A 322 -9.61 58.38 -3.67
N ALA A 323 -9.78 57.08 -3.87
CA ALA A 323 -8.68 56.15 -4.14
C ALA A 323 -8.87 55.60 -5.57
N GLY A 324 -7.77 55.40 -6.30
CA GLY A 324 -7.80 55.04 -7.72
C GLY A 324 -8.40 53.66 -7.99
N ARG A 325 -9.70 53.60 -8.29
CA ARG A 325 -10.39 52.37 -8.70
C ARG A 325 -10.08 52.09 -10.17
N VAL A 326 -9.10 51.21 -10.43
CA VAL A 326 -8.85 50.69 -11.78
C VAL A 326 -10.08 49.90 -12.22
N VAL A 327 -10.92 50.53 -13.05
CA VAL A 327 -12.02 49.85 -13.73
C VAL A 327 -11.41 49.04 -14.87
N VAL A 328 -11.02 47.80 -14.55
CA VAL A 328 -10.81 46.79 -15.58
C VAL A 328 -12.17 46.57 -16.22
N ASN A 329 -12.35 47.08 -17.43
CA ASN A 329 -13.55 46.85 -18.22
C ASN A 329 -13.64 45.36 -18.55
N ALA A 330 -14.33 44.61 -17.71
CA ALA A 330 -14.83 43.29 -18.05
C ALA A 330 -15.80 43.47 -19.23
N ARG A 331 -15.28 43.30 -20.46
CA ARG A 331 -16.13 43.09 -21.62
C ARG A 331 -17.12 41.99 -21.26
N PRO A 332 -18.43 42.17 -21.47
CA PRO A 332 -19.35 41.04 -21.47
C PRO A 332 -18.78 39.95 -22.37
N LEU A 333 -18.89 38.69 -21.96
CA LEU A 333 -18.80 37.60 -22.92
C LEU A 333 -19.81 37.92 -24.03
N ALA A 334 -19.35 37.88 -25.28
CA ALA A 334 -20.19 38.20 -26.43
C ALA A 334 -21.43 37.28 -26.44
N ALA A 335 -22.51 37.73 -27.09
CA ALA A 335 -23.74 36.96 -27.23
C ALA A 335 -23.40 35.52 -27.62
N ALA A 336 -23.95 34.55 -26.87
CA ALA A 336 -23.46 33.18 -26.87
C ALA A 336 -23.39 32.64 -28.31
N PRO A 337 -22.22 32.15 -28.77
CA PRO A 337 -22.10 31.64 -30.13
C PRO A 337 -23.06 30.47 -30.31
N SER A 338 -23.53 30.28 -31.54
CA SER A 338 -24.24 29.07 -31.96
C SER A 338 -23.54 27.83 -31.41
N ARG A 339 -24.28 26.97 -30.71
CA ARG A 339 -23.78 25.76 -30.02
C ARG A 339 -22.72 25.09 -30.91
N PRO A 340 -21.43 25.04 -30.49
CA PRO A 340 -20.36 24.55 -31.35
C PRO A 340 -20.64 23.13 -31.80
N LEU A 341 -20.27 22.83 -33.04
CA LEU A 341 -20.53 21.53 -33.65
C LEU A 341 -19.83 20.42 -32.84
N PRO A 342 -20.43 19.23 -32.73
CA PRO A 342 -19.75 18.08 -32.15
C PRO A 342 -18.46 17.76 -32.93
N PRO A 343 -17.36 17.38 -32.24
CA PRO A 343 -16.22 16.73 -32.90
C PRO A 343 -16.71 15.51 -33.70
N THR A 344 -16.19 15.35 -34.92
CA THR A 344 -16.54 14.27 -35.86
C THR A 344 -15.36 13.31 -36.06
N GLY A 345 -15.64 12.06 -36.45
CA GLY A 345 -14.64 10.98 -36.46
C GLY A 345 -14.34 10.41 -35.06
N GLU A 346 -13.33 9.54 -34.95
CA GLU A 346 -12.99 8.83 -33.71
C GLU A 346 -12.34 9.72 -32.63
N GLY A 347 -11.67 10.81 -33.02
CA GLY A 347 -11.06 11.76 -32.10
C GLY A 347 -12.09 12.68 -31.45
N ARG A 348 -12.48 12.39 -30.20
CA ARG A 348 -13.47 13.15 -29.43
C ARG A 348 -12.85 13.95 -28.27
N LEU A 349 -11.80 13.42 -27.64
CA LEU A 349 -11.09 14.02 -26.50
C LEU A 349 -9.87 14.84 -26.93
N LEU A 350 -9.08 14.36 -27.89
CA LEU A 350 -7.84 15.01 -28.31
C LEU A 350 -8.07 16.15 -29.32
N SER A 351 -9.28 16.27 -29.88
CA SER A 351 -9.61 17.17 -30.99
C SER A 351 -9.42 18.67 -30.71
N GLY A 352 -9.42 19.09 -29.43
CA GLY A 352 -9.17 20.47 -29.02
C GLY A 352 -7.76 20.74 -28.50
N ILE A 353 -6.81 19.81 -28.66
CA ILE A 353 -5.42 20.02 -28.24
C ILE A 353 -4.72 20.98 -29.21
N ARG A 354 -3.93 21.90 -28.65
CA ARG A 354 -3.10 22.85 -29.40
C ARG A 354 -1.87 22.16 -29.98
N ASP A 355 -1.45 22.51 -31.19
CA ASP A 355 -0.18 22.05 -31.79
C ASP A 355 1.04 22.36 -30.91
N ASP A 356 0.99 23.48 -30.17
CA ASP A 356 2.05 23.89 -29.23
C ASP A 356 2.03 23.14 -27.88
N GLY A 357 1.11 22.20 -27.68
CA GLY A 357 1.01 21.34 -26.51
C GLY A 357 0.65 22.05 -25.19
N ARG A 358 0.27 23.33 -25.23
CA ARG A 358 -0.11 24.10 -24.02
C ARG A 358 -1.55 23.81 -23.60
N ALA A 359 -1.89 24.26 -22.39
CA ALA A 359 -3.27 24.30 -21.94
C ALA A 359 -4.09 25.27 -22.80
N LEU A 360 -5.33 24.91 -23.15
CA LEU A 360 -6.34 25.90 -23.53
C LEU A 360 -6.61 26.84 -22.34
N SER A 361 -6.70 28.14 -22.60
CA SER A 361 -7.32 29.08 -21.67
C SER A 361 -8.84 28.88 -21.63
N LEU A 362 -9.51 29.41 -20.60
CA LEU A 362 -10.96 29.27 -20.44
C LEU A 362 -11.75 29.81 -21.65
N ASN A 363 -11.28 30.88 -22.29
CA ASN A 363 -11.93 31.45 -23.46
C ASN A 363 -11.79 30.55 -24.70
N GLU A 364 -10.60 29.99 -24.94
CA GLU A 364 -10.35 29.06 -26.05
C GLU A 364 -11.12 27.74 -25.85
N HIS A 365 -11.17 27.25 -24.60
CA HIS A 365 -11.97 26.09 -24.21
C HIS A 365 -13.47 26.30 -24.46
N VAL A 366 -14.02 27.46 -24.07
CA VAL A 366 -15.43 27.80 -24.32
C VAL A 366 -15.70 28.05 -25.81
N ALA A 367 -14.74 28.55 -26.59
CA ALA A 367 -14.88 28.65 -28.04
C ALA A 367 -14.88 27.27 -28.73
N THR A 368 -14.07 26.32 -28.23
CA THR A 368 -13.93 24.96 -28.79
C THR A 368 -15.13 24.08 -28.43
N TYR A 369 -15.51 24.03 -27.15
CA TYR A 369 -16.50 23.07 -26.63
C TYR A 369 -17.80 23.72 -26.16
N GLY A 370 -17.90 25.06 -26.11
CA GLY A 370 -19.06 25.75 -25.57
C GLY A 370 -19.14 25.73 -24.04
N SER A 371 -20.18 26.35 -23.50
CA SER A 371 -20.49 26.34 -22.06
C SER A 371 -20.90 24.95 -21.58
N ALA A 372 -20.40 24.52 -20.41
CA ALA A 372 -20.87 23.30 -19.76
C ALA A 372 -22.25 23.48 -19.08
N ARG A 373 -22.58 24.69 -18.62
CA ARG A 373 -23.65 24.95 -17.63
C ARG A 373 -24.88 25.64 -18.23
N ASP A 374 -25.25 25.26 -19.45
CA ASP A 374 -26.55 25.64 -20.01
C ASP A 374 -27.63 24.82 -19.28
N GLY A 375 -28.45 25.48 -18.46
CA GLY A 375 -29.04 24.90 -17.23
C GLY A 375 -29.71 23.52 -17.34
N ALA A 376 -30.40 23.23 -18.44
CA ALA A 376 -31.06 21.94 -18.67
C ALA A 376 -30.09 20.73 -18.64
N ARG A 377 -28.80 20.93 -18.91
CA ARG A 377 -27.78 19.87 -18.94
C ARG A 377 -27.47 19.25 -17.58
N ALA A 378 -27.70 19.98 -16.48
CA ALA A 378 -27.33 19.53 -15.14
C ALA A 378 -28.35 18.54 -14.55
N GLU A 379 -29.63 18.71 -14.85
CA GLU A 379 -30.73 17.88 -14.31
C GLU A 379 -30.80 16.51 -14.99
N ALA A 380 -30.56 16.46 -16.30
CA ALA A 380 -30.49 15.21 -17.07
C ALA A 380 -29.15 14.46 -16.95
N PHE A 381 -28.11 15.08 -16.38
CA PHE A 381 -26.71 14.63 -16.48
C PHE A 381 -26.47 13.14 -16.16
N VAL A 382 -27.10 12.61 -15.10
CA VAL A 382 -26.91 11.20 -14.71
C VAL A 382 -27.61 10.24 -15.68
N ALA A 383 -28.79 10.60 -16.19
CA ALA A 383 -29.52 9.81 -17.18
C ALA A 383 -28.81 9.81 -18.55
N GLU A 384 -28.16 10.92 -18.91
CA GLU A 384 -27.31 11.01 -20.12
C GLU A 384 -26.08 10.09 -20.01
N LEU A 385 -25.44 10.06 -18.83
CA LEU A 385 -24.33 9.13 -18.55
C LEU A 385 -24.78 7.67 -18.52
N GLU A 386 -26.00 7.38 -18.07
CA GLU A 386 -26.59 6.04 -18.08
C GLU A 386 -26.87 5.58 -19.52
N SER A 387 -27.56 6.41 -20.30
CA SER A 387 -27.88 6.16 -21.71
C SER A 387 -26.63 6.00 -22.58
N SER A 388 -25.60 6.81 -22.35
CA SER A 388 -24.32 6.74 -23.09
C SER A 388 -23.54 5.43 -22.87
N GLY A 389 -23.83 4.69 -21.79
CA GLY A 389 -23.08 3.49 -21.43
C GLY A 389 -21.64 3.74 -20.97
N LEU A 390 -21.28 4.98 -20.57
CA LEU A 390 -19.91 5.31 -20.16
C LEU A 390 -19.43 4.43 -18.99
N THR A 391 -18.27 3.79 -19.20
CA THR A 391 -17.55 2.98 -18.20
C THR A 391 -16.25 3.67 -17.74
N GLY A 392 -15.84 3.39 -16.50
CA GLY A 392 -14.68 4.03 -15.88
C GLY A 392 -13.34 3.71 -16.56
N ARG A 393 -12.80 4.70 -17.29
CA ARG A 393 -11.52 4.67 -18.01
C ARG A 393 -10.26 4.65 -17.10
N GLY A 394 -10.45 4.52 -15.78
CA GLY A 394 -9.40 4.31 -14.78
C GLY A 394 -8.99 2.84 -14.55
N GLY A 395 -9.31 1.94 -15.49
CA GLY A 395 -8.89 0.53 -15.44
C GLY A 395 -9.73 -0.42 -14.57
N ALA A 396 -10.90 0.02 -14.13
CA ALA A 396 -11.88 -0.82 -13.43
C ALA A 396 -13.18 -1.05 -14.22
N ALA A 397 -13.36 -0.38 -15.37
CA ALA A 397 -14.52 -0.48 -16.29
C ALA A 397 -15.91 -0.32 -15.63
N PHE A 398 -15.99 0.22 -14.41
CA PHE A 398 -17.23 0.26 -13.65
C PHE A 398 -18.26 1.23 -14.29
N PRO A 399 -19.55 0.85 -14.42
CA PRO A 399 -20.58 1.72 -14.99
C PRO A 399 -20.74 3.02 -14.21
N ILE A 400 -20.68 4.15 -14.91
CA ILE A 400 -20.58 5.45 -14.23
C ILE A 400 -21.88 5.87 -13.54
N ALA A 401 -23.03 5.71 -14.20
CA ALA A 401 -24.34 6.02 -13.62
C ALA A 401 -24.59 5.29 -12.28
N ALA A 402 -24.31 3.97 -12.22
CA ALA A 402 -24.41 3.19 -10.99
C ALA A 402 -23.52 3.74 -9.86
N LYS A 403 -22.32 4.27 -10.17
CA LYS A 403 -21.46 4.91 -9.17
C LYS A 403 -22.02 6.26 -8.68
N PHE A 404 -22.68 7.02 -9.56
CA PHE A 404 -23.41 8.24 -9.16
C PHE A 404 -24.60 7.91 -8.25
N GLN A 405 -25.45 6.95 -8.65
CA GLN A 405 -26.60 6.48 -7.85
C GLN A 405 -26.15 6.04 -6.45
N ALA A 406 -25.06 5.27 -6.34
CA ALA A 406 -24.50 4.81 -5.06
C ALA A 406 -23.98 5.96 -4.16
N VAL A 407 -23.45 7.05 -4.74
CA VAL A 407 -23.05 8.25 -3.98
C VAL A 407 -24.27 9.08 -3.57
N ALA A 408 -25.26 9.22 -4.46
CA ALA A 408 -26.49 9.98 -4.22
C ALA A 408 -27.38 9.38 -3.11
N ALA A 409 -27.38 8.06 -2.96
CA ALA A 409 -28.06 7.36 -1.86
C ALA A 409 -27.47 7.64 -0.46
N GLY A 410 -26.32 8.31 -0.38
CA GLY A 410 -25.61 8.57 0.87
C GLY A 410 -26.18 9.75 1.69
N ARG A 411 -26.37 9.53 3.00
CA ARG A 411 -27.01 10.49 3.94
C ARG A 411 -26.25 11.80 4.24
N ARG A 412 -25.12 12.07 3.59
CA ARG A 412 -24.31 13.29 3.81
C ARG A 412 -23.99 13.92 2.46
N ARG A 413 -24.01 15.25 2.38
CA ARG A 413 -23.64 16.01 1.17
C ARG A 413 -22.33 15.48 0.57
N PRO A 414 -22.32 15.01 -0.70
CA PRO A 414 -21.15 14.37 -1.28
C PRO A 414 -19.94 15.28 -1.50
N VAL A 415 -18.80 14.64 -1.76
CA VAL A 415 -17.55 15.24 -2.26
C VAL A 415 -17.19 14.60 -3.60
N VAL A 416 -16.73 15.39 -4.57
CA VAL A 416 -16.18 14.88 -5.83
C VAL A 416 -14.65 14.92 -5.78
N VAL A 417 -13.99 13.87 -6.26
CA VAL A 417 -12.53 13.77 -6.35
C VAL A 417 -12.13 13.39 -7.77
N VAL A 418 -11.42 14.29 -8.45
CA VAL A 418 -10.75 13.99 -9.72
C VAL A 418 -9.44 13.27 -9.40
N ASN A 419 -9.34 12.00 -9.77
CA ASN A 419 -8.15 11.18 -9.58
C ASN A 419 -7.21 11.33 -10.79
N GLY A 420 -6.38 12.37 -10.75
CA GLY A 420 -5.21 12.58 -11.61
C GLY A 420 -3.89 12.15 -10.95
N ALA A 421 -3.95 11.27 -9.94
CA ALA A 421 -2.76 10.67 -9.33
C ALA A 421 -2.22 9.50 -10.18
N GLU A 422 -2.06 9.75 -11.48
CA GLU A 422 -1.52 8.80 -12.45
C GLU A 422 -0.12 8.36 -11.98
N SER A 423 0.00 7.05 -11.79
CA SER A 423 1.07 6.39 -11.02
C SER A 423 1.60 5.13 -11.70
N GLU A 424 0.90 4.63 -12.72
CA GLU A 424 1.36 3.64 -13.70
C GLU A 424 2.44 4.27 -14.60
N PRO A 425 3.71 3.83 -14.55
CA PRO A 425 4.79 4.44 -15.32
C PRO A 425 4.65 4.33 -16.85
N ALA A 426 3.91 3.34 -17.35
CA ALA A 426 3.67 3.17 -18.79
C ALA A 426 2.48 4.00 -19.32
N SER A 427 1.75 4.72 -18.46
CA SER A 427 0.61 5.56 -18.83
C SER A 427 0.94 7.06 -18.75
N GLY A 428 0.37 7.84 -19.67
CA GLY A 428 0.43 9.31 -19.63
C GLY A 428 -0.89 10.01 -19.97
N LYS A 429 -1.96 9.25 -20.23
CA LYS A 429 -3.24 9.75 -20.76
C LYS A 429 -3.89 10.80 -19.87
N ASP A 430 -3.90 10.56 -18.55
CA ASP A 430 -4.53 11.45 -17.58
C ASP A 430 -3.69 12.73 -17.45
N ARG A 431 -2.37 12.59 -17.40
CA ARG A 431 -1.44 13.73 -17.32
C ARG A 431 -1.46 14.59 -18.58
N ALA A 432 -1.70 14.03 -19.77
CA ALA A 432 -1.86 14.81 -20.99
C ALA A 432 -3.14 15.67 -20.95
N LEU A 433 -4.29 15.09 -20.59
CA LEU A 433 -5.55 15.84 -20.43
C LEU A 433 -5.41 16.96 -19.38
N LEU A 434 -4.71 16.72 -18.26
CA LEU A 434 -4.44 17.75 -17.25
C LEU A 434 -3.44 18.84 -17.70
N ARG A 435 -2.65 18.59 -18.75
CA ARG A 435 -1.71 19.57 -19.34
C ARG A 435 -2.36 20.43 -20.43
N THR A 436 -3.20 19.82 -21.26
CA THR A 436 -3.72 20.43 -22.50
C THR A 436 -5.18 20.88 -22.38
N LEU A 437 -6.02 20.08 -21.71
CA LEU A 437 -7.47 20.29 -21.60
C LEU A 437 -7.98 20.30 -20.14
N PRO A 438 -7.31 21.01 -19.20
CA PRO A 438 -7.71 20.98 -17.79
C PRO A 438 -9.14 21.49 -17.58
N HIS A 439 -9.61 22.46 -18.38
CA HIS A 439 -10.98 22.97 -18.30
C HIS A 439 -12.06 21.94 -18.66
N LEU A 440 -11.79 21.02 -19.59
CA LEU A 440 -12.72 19.95 -19.96
C LEU A 440 -12.90 18.94 -18.82
N VAL A 441 -11.80 18.58 -18.16
CA VAL A 441 -11.79 17.72 -16.96
C VAL A 441 -12.53 18.39 -15.80
N LEU A 442 -12.30 19.70 -15.61
CA LEU A 442 -12.96 20.49 -14.57
C LEU A 442 -14.46 20.66 -14.82
N ASP A 443 -14.90 20.82 -16.07
CA ASP A 443 -16.33 20.87 -16.41
C ASP A 443 -17.05 19.59 -16.00
N GLY A 444 -16.50 18.42 -16.35
CA GLY A 444 -17.09 17.13 -15.96
C GLY A 444 -17.12 16.94 -14.44
N ALA A 445 -16.10 17.43 -13.73
CA ALA A 445 -16.05 17.40 -12.28
C ALA A 445 -17.06 18.36 -11.61
N VAL A 446 -17.32 19.52 -12.22
CA VAL A 446 -18.32 20.50 -11.75
C VAL A 446 -19.73 20.00 -12.04
N LEU A 447 -20.03 19.53 -13.25
CA LEU A 447 -21.32 18.90 -13.59
C LEU A 447 -21.61 17.71 -12.66
N ALA A 448 -20.61 16.86 -12.40
CA ALA A 448 -20.71 15.77 -11.43
C ALA A 448 -21.01 16.26 -10.00
N ALA A 449 -20.42 17.39 -9.60
CA ALA A 449 -20.67 18.00 -8.30
C ALA A 449 -22.06 18.64 -8.20
N GLU A 450 -22.58 19.22 -9.29
CA GLU A 450 -23.91 19.81 -9.34
C GLU A 450 -25.00 18.72 -9.30
N ALA A 451 -24.89 17.69 -10.14
CA ALA A 451 -25.82 16.56 -10.17
C ALA A 451 -25.89 15.77 -8.84
N LEU A 452 -24.77 15.67 -8.11
CA LEU A 452 -24.73 15.05 -6.76
C LEU A 452 -25.05 16.04 -5.62
N GLY A 453 -25.36 17.30 -5.92
CA GLY A 453 -25.56 18.32 -4.90
C GLY A 453 -24.36 18.51 -3.97
N ALA A 454 -23.14 18.25 -4.44
CA ALA A 454 -21.89 18.50 -3.73
C ALA A 454 -21.58 20.01 -3.62
N LYS A 455 -20.52 20.37 -2.90
CA LYS A 455 -20.02 21.77 -2.82
C LYS A 455 -18.51 21.90 -3.04
N GLN A 456 -17.83 20.78 -3.26
CA GLN A 456 -16.38 20.69 -3.35
C GLN A 456 -15.96 19.62 -4.36
N VAL A 457 -15.05 20.03 -5.24
CA VAL A 457 -14.27 19.17 -6.12
C VAL A 457 -12.82 19.22 -5.64
N ILE A 458 -12.21 18.07 -5.41
CA ILE A 458 -10.80 17.93 -5.08
C ILE A 458 -10.06 17.34 -6.28
N VAL A 459 -9.14 18.08 -6.88
CA VAL A 459 -8.30 17.59 -7.98
C VAL A 459 -7.01 17.03 -7.41
N ALA A 460 -6.91 15.71 -7.35
CA ALA A 460 -5.75 14.99 -6.86
C ALA A 460 -4.71 14.82 -7.98
N VAL A 461 -3.47 15.24 -7.73
CA VAL A 461 -2.38 15.19 -8.72
C VAL A 461 -1.10 14.69 -8.07
N SER A 462 -0.34 13.83 -8.76
CA SER A 462 0.96 13.33 -8.30
C SER A 462 1.98 14.44 -8.02
N ARG A 463 2.76 14.32 -6.95
CA ARG A 463 3.92 15.18 -6.67
C ARG A 463 4.99 15.04 -7.75
N GLY A 464 5.66 16.14 -8.07
CA GLY A 464 6.60 16.23 -9.19
C GLY A 464 5.96 16.48 -10.57
N ALA A 465 4.63 16.40 -10.68
CA ALA A 465 3.89 16.74 -11.89
C ALA A 465 3.74 18.27 -12.03
N ALA A 466 4.86 18.98 -12.18
CA ALA A 466 4.90 20.45 -12.08
C ALA A 466 4.11 21.17 -13.19
N VAL A 467 4.10 20.62 -14.41
CA VAL A 467 3.38 21.21 -15.56
C VAL A 467 1.87 21.01 -15.37
N GLU A 468 1.47 19.81 -14.96
CA GLU A 468 0.09 19.43 -14.62
C GLU A 468 -0.46 20.34 -13.49
N GLN A 469 0.33 20.56 -12.44
CA GLN A 469 -0.04 21.42 -11.31
C GLN A 469 -0.12 22.90 -11.71
N ALA A 470 0.76 23.37 -12.59
CA ALA A 470 0.72 24.74 -13.11
C ALA A 470 -0.50 24.99 -14.02
N ALA A 471 -0.77 24.07 -14.96
CA ALA A 471 -1.92 24.14 -15.86
C ALA A 471 -3.25 24.12 -15.08
N LEU A 472 -3.39 23.23 -14.09
CA LEU A 472 -4.56 23.20 -13.20
C LEU A 472 -4.68 24.45 -12.32
N ALA A 473 -3.57 24.98 -11.78
CA ALA A 473 -3.60 26.20 -10.99
C ALA A 473 -4.05 27.41 -11.82
N ALA A 474 -3.60 27.53 -13.07
CA ALA A 474 -4.05 28.54 -14.02
C ALA A 474 -5.55 28.36 -14.33
N ALA A 475 -5.98 27.15 -14.71
CA ALA A 475 -7.37 26.86 -15.05
C ALA A 475 -8.34 27.16 -13.89
N VAL A 476 -8.01 26.73 -12.66
CA VAL A 476 -8.81 27.04 -11.46
C VAL A 476 -8.85 28.56 -11.19
N ALA A 477 -7.75 29.28 -11.39
CA ALA A 477 -7.72 30.73 -11.21
C ALA A 477 -8.55 31.48 -12.27
N GLU A 478 -8.53 31.04 -13.53
CA GLU A 478 -9.37 31.58 -14.61
C GLU A 478 -10.87 31.38 -14.31
N ARG A 479 -11.27 30.16 -13.96
CA ARG A 479 -12.67 29.83 -13.64
C ARG A 479 -13.18 30.59 -12.42
N ALA A 480 -12.35 30.73 -11.38
CA ALA A 480 -12.68 31.53 -10.20
C ALA A 480 -12.84 33.03 -10.51
N ARG A 481 -12.04 33.59 -11.43
CA ARG A 481 -12.19 34.98 -11.91
C ARG A 481 -13.48 35.16 -12.71
N ALA A 482 -13.78 34.22 -13.61
CA ALA A 482 -14.98 34.24 -14.46
C ALA A 482 -16.26 33.82 -13.72
N ARG A 483 -16.14 33.22 -12.52
CA ARG A 483 -17.24 32.70 -11.66
C ARG A 483 -18.09 31.61 -12.32
N VAL A 484 -17.53 30.86 -13.27
CA VAL A 484 -18.27 29.86 -14.05
C VAL A 484 -18.73 28.64 -13.26
N ASP A 485 -18.09 28.30 -12.14
CA ASP A 485 -18.39 27.09 -11.34
C ASP A 485 -19.54 27.27 -10.32
N GLY A 486 -20.18 28.45 -10.29
CA GLY A 486 -21.34 28.72 -9.45
C GLY A 486 -21.07 28.55 -7.95
N ASN A 487 -21.65 27.51 -7.35
CA ASN A 487 -21.51 27.18 -5.92
C ASN A 487 -20.49 26.06 -5.63
N VAL A 488 -19.79 25.55 -6.65
CA VAL A 488 -18.79 24.48 -6.50
C VAL A 488 -17.41 25.07 -6.22
N SER A 489 -16.76 24.62 -5.14
CA SER A 489 -15.37 25.01 -4.82
C SER A 489 -14.36 24.01 -5.39
N LEU A 490 -13.41 24.49 -6.19
CA LEU A 490 -12.31 23.68 -6.73
C LEU A 490 -11.08 23.76 -5.82
N ARG A 491 -10.44 22.62 -5.52
CA ARG A 491 -9.20 22.55 -4.74
C ARG A 491 -8.21 21.51 -5.30
N VAL A 492 -7.00 21.92 -5.65
CA VAL A 492 -5.92 20.99 -6.03
C VAL A 492 -5.29 20.35 -4.77
N ALA A 493 -4.88 19.08 -4.85
CA ALA A 493 -4.23 18.32 -3.79
C ALA A 493 -3.01 17.55 -4.32
N SER A 494 -1.83 17.78 -3.72
CA SER A 494 -0.56 17.18 -4.19
C SER A 494 -0.24 15.87 -3.47
N VAL A 495 -0.54 14.76 -4.15
CA VAL A 495 -0.50 13.38 -3.65
C VAL A 495 0.93 12.80 -3.73
N PRO A 496 1.42 12.03 -2.73
CA PRO A 496 2.72 11.37 -2.82
C PRO A 496 2.86 10.52 -4.09
N ARG A 497 4.03 10.59 -4.74
CA ARG A 497 4.34 9.75 -5.91
C ARG A 497 4.74 8.34 -5.43
N ALA A 498 3.78 7.43 -5.44
CA ALA A 498 3.96 5.99 -5.20
C ALA A 498 2.89 5.23 -5.99
N PHE A 499 3.16 4.00 -6.42
CA PHE A 499 2.29 3.26 -7.34
C PHE A 499 0.85 3.08 -6.81
N VAL A 500 0.73 2.80 -5.51
CA VAL A 500 -0.57 2.60 -4.85
C VAL A 500 -1.31 3.91 -4.49
N ALA A 501 -0.73 5.09 -4.74
CA ALA A 501 -1.30 6.35 -4.27
C ALA A 501 -2.53 6.81 -5.07
N GLY A 502 -2.67 6.35 -6.32
CA GLY A 502 -3.86 6.53 -7.16
C GLY A 502 -4.98 5.53 -6.89
N GLU A 503 -4.81 4.57 -5.97
CA GLU A 503 -5.88 3.66 -5.56
C GLU A 503 -6.97 4.43 -4.79
N GLU A 504 -8.24 4.11 -5.03
CA GLU A 504 -9.38 4.92 -4.59
C GLU A 504 -9.41 5.13 -3.06
N THR A 505 -9.14 4.08 -2.28
CA THR A 505 -9.13 4.17 -0.81
C THR A 505 -7.84 4.79 -0.27
N ALA A 506 -6.71 4.57 -0.94
CA ALA A 506 -5.42 5.20 -0.61
C ALA A 506 -5.46 6.71 -0.79
N LEU A 507 -6.11 7.17 -1.88
CA LEU A 507 -6.29 8.58 -2.18
C LEU A 507 -7.19 9.26 -1.14
N VAL A 508 -8.36 8.68 -0.83
CA VAL A 508 -9.24 9.17 0.23
C VAL A 508 -8.52 9.25 1.58
N HIS A 509 -7.80 8.20 1.95
CA HIS A 509 -7.05 8.14 3.21
C HIS A 509 -5.97 9.22 3.29
N PHE A 510 -5.33 9.58 2.17
CA PHE A 510 -4.42 10.72 2.09
C PHE A 510 -5.14 12.07 2.19
N LEU A 511 -6.30 12.23 1.54
CA LEU A 511 -7.11 13.46 1.61
C LEU A 511 -7.66 13.75 3.01
N ASP A 512 -7.90 12.70 3.81
CA ASP A 512 -8.23 12.78 5.24
C ASP A 512 -7.00 12.99 6.16
N GLY A 513 -5.81 13.21 5.59
CA GLY A 513 -4.57 13.50 6.31
C GLY A 513 -3.76 12.28 6.76
N GLY A 514 -4.14 11.08 6.36
CA GLY A 514 -3.38 9.85 6.55
C GLY A 514 -2.25 9.66 5.51
N PRO A 515 -1.51 8.55 5.58
CA PRO A 515 -0.61 8.15 4.50
C PRO A 515 -1.39 7.69 3.26
N ALA A 516 -0.86 7.93 2.06
CA ALA A 516 -1.41 7.41 0.80
C ALA A 516 -1.22 5.88 0.72
N LYS A 517 -2.10 5.14 1.41
CA LYS A 517 -2.07 3.68 1.55
C LYS A 517 -3.50 3.13 1.60
N PRO A 518 -3.82 2.08 0.84
CA PRO A 518 -5.17 1.51 0.80
C PRO A 518 -5.72 1.17 2.18
N THR A 519 -7.03 1.30 2.35
CA THR A 519 -7.74 0.91 3.58
C THR A 519 -8.58 -0.35 3.34
N PHE A 520 -9.11 -0.95 4.40
CA PHE A 520 -9.97 -2.13 4.26
C PHE A 520 -11.38 -1.71 3.84
N THR A 521 -11.90 -2.34 2.79
CA THR A 521 -13.29 -2.21 2.33
C THR A 521 -14.09 -3.46 2.71
N PRO A 522 -15.38 -3.35 3.10
CA PRO A 522 -16.18 -2.14 3.23
C PRO A 522 -15.80 -1.28 4.47
N PRO A 523 -16.17 0.01 4.50
CA PRO A 523 -16.91 0.73 3.46
C PRO A 523 -16.05 1.10 2.24
N ARG A 524 -16.70 1.39 1.12
CA ARG A 524 -16.14 1.97 -0.10
C ARG A 524 -16.19 3.50 -0.05
N PRO A 525 -15.34 4.21 -0.82
CA PRO A 525 -15.37 5.68 -0.91
C PRO A 525 -16.73 6.28 -1.26
N PHE A 526 -17.52 5.62 -2.13
CA PHE A 526 -18.85 6.08 -2.47
C PHE A 526 -19.85 6.02 -1.29
N GLU A 527 -19.67 5.09 -0.35
CA GLU A 527 -20.47 5.00 0.88
C GLU A 527 -19.95 5.97 1.95
N ARG A 528 -18.62 5.98 2.14
CA ARG A 528 -17.90 6.75 3.16
C ARG A 528 -16.45 7.00 2.74
N GLY A 529 -16.24 8.11 2.03
CA GLY A 529 -14.92 8.63 1.67
C GLY A 529 -14.52 9.85 2.51
N VAL A 530 -14.09 10.92 1.84
CA VAL A 530 -13.45 12.12 2.42
C VAL A 530 -14.32 12.76 3.51
N GLY A 531 -13.74 13.05 4.67
CA GLY A 531 -14.44 13.56 5.86
C GLY A 531 -15.52 12.62 6.39
N GLY A 532 -15.52 11.35 5.95
CA GLY A 532 -16.59 10.38 6.15
C GLY A 532 -17.86 10.66 5.35
N ALA A 533 -17.80 11.42 4.26
CA ALA A 533 -18.93 11.70 3.36
C ALA A 533 -18.91 10.79 2.12
N PRO A 534 -20.07 10.47 1.51
CA PRO A 534 -20.14 9.84 0.20
C PRO A 534 -19.23 10.54 -0.80
N THR A 535 -18.29 9.82 -1.42
CA THR A 535 -17.28 10.42 -2.28
C THR A 535 -17.28 9.80 -3.67
N LEU A 536 -17.58 10.63 -4.67
CA LEU A 536 -17.41 10.27 -6.07
C LEU A 536 -15.94 10.48 -6.48
N VAL A 537 -15.12 9.44 -6.38
CA VAL A 537 -13.77 9.44 -6.97
C VAL A 537 -13.86 8.96 -8.42
N GLN A 538 -13.39 9.76 -9.38
CA GLN A 538 -13.41 9.42 -10.81
C GLN A 538 -12.09 9.77 -11.51
N ASN A 539 -11.79 9.02 -12.57
CA ASN A 539 -10.60 9.21 -13.39
C ASN A 539 -10.72 10.43 -14.34
N VAL A 540 -9.59 11.03 -14.73
CA VAL A 540 -9.50 12.25 -15.55
C VAL A 540 -10.22 12.09 -16.90
N GLU A 541 -9.87 11.07 -17.68
CA GLU A 541 -10.48 10.77 -18.99
C GLU A 541 -11.99 10.52 -18.87
N THR A 542 -12.41 9.86 -17.80
CA THR A 542 -13.84 9.58 -17.54
C THR A 542 -14.65 10.87 -17.32
N LEU A 543 -14.10 11.86 -16.62
CA LEU A 543 -14.75 13.15 -16.42
C LEU A 543 -14.69 14.02 -17.68
N ALA A 544 -13.62 13.93 -18.47
CA ALA A 544 -13.55 14.61 -19.77
C ALA A 544 -14.61 14.08 -20.75
N HIS A 545 -14.81 12.75 -20.85
CA HIS A 545 -15.94 12.20 -21.63
C HIS A 545 -17.28 12.67 -21.08
N ALA A 546 -17.50 12.65 -19.76
CA ALA A 546 -18.75 13.13 -19.16
C ALA A 546 -19.05 14.60 -19.49
N ALA A 547 -18.02 15.44 -19.60
CA ALA A 547 -18.13 16.83 -20.02
C ALA A 547 -18.51 17.00 -21.50
N LEU A 548 -18.21 16.03 -22.36
CA LEU A 548 -18.58 16.01 -23.78
C LEU A 548 -19.97 15.38 -24.00
N ILE A 549 -20.28 14.27 -23.32
CA ILE A 549 -21.61 13.63 -23.33
C ILE A 549 -22.68 14.64 -22.92
N SER A 550 -22.46 15.42 -21.86
CA SER A 550 -23.37 16.50 -21.44
C SER A 550 -23.61 17.59 -22.50
N ARG A 551 -22.67 17.79 -23.43
CA ARG A 551 -22.74 18.80 -24.51
C ARG A 551 -23.38 18.30 -25.79
N PHE A 552 -23.15 17.03 -26.15
CA PHE A 552 -23.46 16.48 -27.47
C PHE A 552 -24.46 15.32 -27.44
N GLY A 553 -24.67 14.71 -26.27
CA GLY A 553 -25.65 13.64 -26.03
C GLY A 553 -25.04 12.24 -25.93
N ALA A 554 -25.83 11.32 -25.40
CA ALA A 554 -25.54 9.89 -25.33
C ALA A 554 -25.39 9.26 -26.72
N ASP A 555 -26.26 9.64 -27.66
CA ASP A 555 -26.25 9.10 -29.03
C ASP A 555 -24.96 9.45 -29.76
N TRP A 556 -24.51 10.72 -29.68
CA TRP A 556 -23.21 11.15 -30.21
C TRP A 556 -22.03 10.37 -29.60
N PHE A 557 -22.11 9.98 -28.33
CA PHE A 557 -21.07 9.15 -27.72
C PHE A 557 -21.12 7.69 -28.21
N ARG A 558 -22.31 7.20 -28.61
CA ARG A 558 -22.54 5.86 -29.17
C ARG A 558 -22.31 5.76 -30.69
N GLU A 559 -22.22 6.87 -31.42
CA GLU A 559 -21.73 6.90 -32.82
C GLU A 559 -20.34 6.26 -32.98
N VAL A 560 -19.55 6.23 -31.90
CA VAL A 560 -18.19 5.69 -31.83
C VAL A 560 -18.18 4.56 -30.81
N GLY A 561 -17.37 3.53 -31.06
CA GLY A 561 -17.25 2.36 -30.19
C GLY A 561 -18.07 1.16 -30.71
N THR A 562 -18.47 0.27 -29.80
CA THR A 562 -19.44 -0.80 -30.09
C THR A 562 -20.71 -0.62 -29.24
N GLU A 563 -21.79 -1.31 -29.60
CA GLU A 563 -23.05 -1.29 -28.85
C GLU A 563 -22.86 -1.65 -27.35
N SER A 564 -22.00 -2.64 -27.10
CA SER A 564 -21.64 -3.16 -25.76
C SER A 564 -20.54 -2.37 -25.06
N GLU A 565 -19.58 -1.82 -25.79
CA GLU A 565 -18.48 -0.99 -25.27
C GLU A 565 -18.41 0.34 -26.05
N PRO A 566 -19.22 1.35 -25.69
CA PRO A 566 -19.33 2.60 -26.45
C PRO A 566 -18.24 3.64 -26.14
N GLY A 567 -18.07 4.55 -27.10
CA GLY A 567 -17.16 5.67 -27.11
C GLY A 567 -15.72 5.34 -27.49
N SER A 568 -14.91 6.39 -27.63
CA SER A 568 -13.45 6.32 -27.76
C SER A 568 -12.76 6.07 -26.41
N ALA A 569 -11.46 5.77 -26.44
CA ALA A 569 -10.61 5.71 -25.26
C ALA A 569 -9.19 6.22 -25.56
N LEU A 570 -8.51 6.76 -24.55
CA LEU A 570 -7.11 7.19 -24.68
C LEU A 570 -6.14 6.05 -24.37
N LEU A 571 -5.31 5.67 -25.34
CA LEU A 571 -4.29 4.64 -25.21
C LEU A 571 -2.89 5.26 -25.20
N THR A 572 -2.02 4.81 -24.29
CA THR A 572 -0.60 5.19 -24.29
C THR A 572 0.22 4.08 -24.97
N LEU A 573 0.70 4.32 -26.18
CA LEU A 573 1.55 3.39 -26.94
C LEU A 573 3.03 3.69 -26.71
N SER A 574 3.83 2.65 -26.50
CA SER A 574 5.28 2.77 -26.32
C SER A 574 6.04 1.50 -26.72
N GLY A 575 7.37 1.56 -26.71
CA GLY A 575 8.24 0.47 -27.14
C GLY A 575 8.56 0.54 -28.64
N ALA A 576 8.47 -0.59 -29.34
CA ALA A 576 8.83 -0.76 -30.75
C ALA A 576 7.83 -0.16 -31.76
N VAL A 577 7.28 1.03 -31.49
CA VAL A 577 6.25 1.71 -32.30
C VAL A 577 6.83 3.00 -32.88
N ARG A 578 6.51 3.36 -34.13
CA ARG A 578 7.14 4.51 -34.81
C ARG A 578 6.72 5.87 -34.25
N ARG A 579 5.47 6.02 -33.81
CA ARG A 579 4.94 7.20 -33.09
C ARG A 579 4.48 6.80 -31.68
N PRO A 580 5.40 6.60 -30.73
CA PRO A 580 5.04 6.37 -29.33
C PRO A 580 4.44 7.65 -28.74
N GLY A 581 3.40 7.54 -27.93
CA GLY A 581 2.61 8.67 -27.48
C GLY A 581 1.24 8.27 -26.97
N ILE A 582 0.31 9.22 -26.98
CA ILE A 582 -1.09 8.99 -26.63
C ILE A 582 -1.93 9.10 -27.89
N HIS A 583 -2.72 8.07 -28.13
CA HIS A 583 -3.60 7.93 -29.28
C HIS A 583 -5.04 7.79 -28.77
N GLU A 584 -6.01 8.26 -29.55
CA GLU A 584 -7.44 8.09 -29.25
C GLU A 584 -8.05 7.24 -30.36
N ALA A 585 -8.69 6.13 -29.99
CA ALA A 585 -9.35 5.21 -30.92
C ALA A 585 -10.72 4.78 -30.38
N ALA A 586 -11.61 4.35 -31.25
CA ALA A 586 -12.87 3.72 -30.88
C ALA A 586 -12.63 2.39 -30.14
N LEU A 587 -13.45 2.10 -29.13
CA LEU A 587 -13.52 0.75 -28.57
C LEU A 587 -14.09 -0.20 -29.63
N GLY A 588 -13.38 -1.28 -29.94
CA GLY A 588 -13.69 -2.12 -31.11
C GLY A 588 -12.79 -1.91 -32.33
N THR A 589 -11.99 -0.84 -32.38
CA THR A 589 -10.95 -0.69 -33.41
C THR A 589 -9.95 -1.84 -33.32
N ARG A 590 -9.47 -2.35 -34.47
CA ARG A 590 -8.46 -3.43 -34.52
C ARG A 590 -7.13 -2.91 -33.99
N PHE A 591 -6.39 -3.73 -33.24
CA PHE A 591 -5.09 -3.31 -32.72
C PHE A 591 -4.07 -3.04 -33.84
N GLU A 592 -4.14 -3.77 -34.96
CA GLU A 592 -3.40 -3.49 -36.19
C GLU A 592 -3.62 -2.05 -36.71
N THR A 593 -4.88 -1.58 -36.79
CA THR A 593 -5.21 -0.21 -37.21
C THR A 593 -4.59 0.84 -36.29
N LEU A 594 -4.65 0.63 -34.97
CA LEU A 594 -4.00 1.51 -33.99
C LEU A 594 -2.46 1.53 -34.12
N VAL A 595 -1.85 0.42 -34.58
CA VAL A 595 -0.42 0.37 -34.91
C VAL A 595 -0.12 1.13 -36.21
N ASP A 596 -0.98 1.07 -37.22
CA ASP A 596 -0.84 1.82 -38.47
C ASP A 596 -1.00 3.34 -38.29
N GLU A 597 -1.94 3.80 -37.46
CA GLU A 597 -2.07 5.20 -37.03
C GLU A 597 -0.77 5.70 -36.37
N ALA A 598 -0.18 4.86 -35.52
CA ALA A 598 1.13 5.06 -34.92
C ALA A 598 2.30 4.86 -35.91
N SER A 599 2.02 4.74 -37.21
CA SER A 599 2.95 4.58 -38.34
C SER A 599 3.78 3.30 -38.32
N GLY A 600 3.17 2.22 -37.85
CA GLY A 600 3.72 0.89 -37.83
C GLY A 600 4.73 0.65 -36.69
N LEU A 601 5.18 -0.60 -36.62
CA LEU A 601 6.28 -1.00 -35.73
C LEU A 601 7.64 -0.51 -36.28
N THR A 602 8.59 -0.25 -35.40
CA THR A 602 9.97 0.13 -35.81
C THR A 602 10.82 -1.09 -36.20
N GLN A 603 10.52 -2.25 -35.64
CA GLN A 603 11.20 -3.53 -35.83
C GLN A 603 10.31 -4.68 -35.35
N PRO A 604 10.63 -5.96 -35.63
CA PRO A 604 9.85 -7.11 -35.15
C PRO A 604 9.71 -7.13 -33.62
N VAL A 605 8.57 -7.63 -33.15
CA VAL A 605 8.19 -7.67 -31.73
C VAL A 605 7.88 -9.09 -31.29
N SER A 606 8.27 -9.44 -30.06
CA SER A 606 8.03 -10.76 -29.46
C SER A 606 6.67 -10.83 -28.75
N GLY A 607 6.16 -9.70 -28.27
CA GLY A 607 4.84 -9.62 -27.63
C GLY A 607 4.52 -8.20 -27.19
N PHE A 608 3.30 -8.02 -26.70
CA PHE A 608 2.79 -6.75 -26.19
C PHE A 608 2.36 -6.89 -24.73
N LEU A 609 2.72 -5.92 -23.90
CA LEU A 609 2.13 -5.77 -22.56
C LEU A 609 0.86 -4.91 -22.67
N VAL A 610 -0.31 -5.49 -22.40
CA VAL A 610 -1.61 -4.81 -22.50
C VAL A 610 -2.16 -4.50 -21.12
N GLY A 611 -2.45 -3.22 -20.86
CA GLY A 611 -3.08 -2.74 -19.62
C GLY A 611 -2.11 -2.29 -18.52
N GLY A 612 -0.87 -1.93 -18.88
CA GLY A 612 0.18 -1.48 -17.96
C GLY A 612 0.80 -2.59 -17.10
N TYR A 613 1.42 -2.24 -15.98
CA TYR A 613 2.17 -3.14 -15.10
C TYR A 613 1.28 -4.03 -14.21
N PHE A 614 -0.04 -3.80 -14.21
CA PHE A 614 -1.03 -4.76 -13.72
C PHE A 614 -1.70 -5.56 -14.84
N GLY A 615 -1.27 -5.35 -16.09
CA GLY A 615 -1.80 -5.96 -17.30
C GLY A 615 -1.33 -7.39 -17.55
N THR A 616 -1.41 -7.77 -18.83
CA THR A 616 -1.14 -9.13 -19.33
C THR A 616 -0.21 -9.04 -20.54
N TRP A 617 0.77 -9.94 -20.62
CA TRP A 617 1.54 -10.15 -21.85
C TRP A 617 0.72 -10.97 -22.85
N VAL A 618 0.67 -10.51 -24.10
CA VAL A 618 -0.03 -11.17 -25.20
C VAL A 618 0.97 -11.40 -26.35
N PRO A 619 0.97 -12.57 -27.02
CA PRO A 619 1.78 -12.81 -28.22
C PRO A 619 1.51 -11.78 -29.32
N ALA A 620 2.54 -11.49 -30.10
CA ALA A 620 2.49 -10.42 -31.11
C ALA A 620 1.46 -10.69 -32.23
N ASP A 621 1.46 -11.91 -32.76
CA ASP A 621 0.59 -12.42 -33.81
C ASP A 621 -0.88 -12.54 -33.35
N ALA A 622 -1.10 -12.80 -32.06
CA ALA A 622 -2.41 -12.81 -31.44
C ALA A 622 -2.97 -11.40 -31.32
N LEU A 623 -2.28 -10.47 -30.64
CA LEU A 623 -2.85 -9.16 -30.32
C LEU A 623 -3.22 -8.34 -31.57
N LEU A 624 -2.40 -8.37 -32.63
CA LEU A 624 -2.66 -7.65 -33.89
C LEU A 624 -4.03 -8.00 -34.49
N ARG A 625 -4.51 -9.24 -34.30
CA ARG A 625 -5.79 -9.73 -34.84
C ARG A 625 -7.02 -9.35 -34.01
N LEU A 626 -6.82 -8.95 -32.74
CA LEU A 626 -7.88 -8.61 -31.80
C LEU A 626 -8.37 -7.16 -31.96
N ARG A 627 -9.55 -6.88 -31.41
CA ARG A 627 -10.08 -5.52 -31.23
C ARG A 627 -9.80 -4.99 -29.84
N LEU A 628 -9.85 -3.67 -29.70
CA LEU A 628 -9.77 -2.94 -28.44
C LEU A 628 -11.10 -3.06 -27.65
N LEU A 629 -11.40 -4.27 -27.18
CA LEU A 629 -12.56 -4.62 -26.37
C LEU A 629 -12.12 -5.47 -25.18
N ASP A 630 -12.66 -5.23 -23.99
CA ASP A 630 -12.37 -6.08 -22.83
C ASP A 630 -12.89 -7.53 -23.05
N ALA A 631 -13.88 -7.73 -23.92
CA ALA A 631 -14.33 -9.06 -24.36
C ALA A 631 -13.29 -9.81 -25.22
N ASP A 632 -12.78 -9.20 -26.31
CA ASP A 632 -11.79 -9.82 -27.20
C ASP A 632 -10.45 -10.06 -26.47
N LEU A 633 -10.00 -9.09 -25.67
CA LEU A 633 -8.78 -9.20 -24.86
C LEU A 633 -8.91 -10.24 -23.75
N GLY A 634 -10.12 -10.43 -23.22
CA GLY A 634 -10.45 -11.42 -22.20
C GLY A 634 -10.13 -12.86 -22.61
N LEU A 635 -10.15 -13.17 -23.91
CA LEU A 635 -9.76 -14.48 -24.46
C LEU A 635 -8.30 -14.86 -24.14
N HIS A 636 -7.42 -13.86 -23.99
CA HIS A 636 -6.02 -14.04 -23.59
C HIS A 636 -5.78 -13.67 -22.11
N GLY A 637 -6.84 -13.51 -21.31
CA GLY A 637 -6.74 -13.03 -19.92
C GLY A 637 -6.23 -11.58 -19.81
N ALA A 638 -6.28 -10.81 -20.89
CA ALA A 638 -5.95 -9.39 -20.94
C ALA A 638 -7.19 -8.51 -20.73
N SER A 639 -6.95 -7.22 -20.55
CA SER A 639 -7.98 -6.16 -20.47
C SER A 639 -7.31 -4.83 -20.74
N LEU A 640 -8.03 -3.83 -21.24
CA LEU A 640 -7.47 -2.50 -21.52
C LEU A 640 -6.87 -1.83 -20.30
N GLY A 641 -7.38 -2.09 -19.08
CA GLY A 641 -6.77 -1.63 -17.83
C GLY A 641 -6.50 -0.11 -17.82
N THR A 642 -5.25 0.28 -17.50
CA THR A 642 -4.79 1.69 -17.54
C THR A 642 -4.66 2.27 -18.95
N ARG A 643 -4.91 1.47 -19.99
CA ARG A 643 -4.78 1.78 -21.43
C ARG A 643 -3.33 2.05 -21.88
N ALA A 644 -2.35 1.68 -21.07
CA ALA A 644 -0.96 1.58 -21.50
C ALA A 644 -0.73 0.26 -22.26
N ILE A 645 -0.17 0.35 -23.47
CA ILE A 645 0.27 -0.81 -24.27
C ILE A 645 1.74 -0.61 -24.65
N VAL A 646 2.57 -1.63 -24.39
CA VAL A 646 4.01 -1.59 -24.71
C VAL A 646 4.39 -2.71 -25.67
N ALA A 647 4.91 -2.35 -26.85
CA ALA A 647 5.41 -3.27 -27.85
C ALA A 647 6.86 -3.67 -27.53
N LEU A 648 7.11 -4.93 -27.16
CA LEU A 648 8.44 -5.40 -26.81
C LEU A 648 9.20 -5.89 -28.06
N PRO A 649 10.39 -5.32 -28.37
CA PRO A 649 11.22 -5.81 -29.45
C PRO A 649 11.58 -7.29 -29.37
N ALA A 650 11.65 -7.96 -30.52
CA ALA A 650 12.15 -9.33 -30.62
C ALA A 650 13.66 -9.46 -30.31
N ASP A 651 14.43 -8.35 -30.37
CA ASP A 651 15.84 -8.33 -29.97
C ASP A 651 16.07 -7.92 -28.50
N ALA A 652 14.99 -7.68 -27.72
CA ALA A 652 15.05 -7.33 -26.31
C ALA A 652 14.75 -8.53 -25.42
N CYS A 653 15.57 -8.72 -24.38
CA CYS A 653 15.41 -9.77 -23.37
C CYS A 653 14.14 -9.56 -22.51
N ALA A 654 13.05 -10.28 -22.80
CA ALA A 654 11.79 -10.20 -22.08
C ALA A 654 11.90 -10.66 -20.63
N VAL A 655 12.66 -11.73 -20.36
CA VAL A 655 12.78 -12.31 -19.01
C VAL A 655 13.47 -11.34 -18.05
N GLY A 656 14.49 -10.63 -18.55
CA GLY A 656 15.16 -9.53 -17.86
C GLY A 656 14.24 -8.32 -17.60
N GLU A 657 13.42 -7.94 -18.58
CA GLU A 657 12.44 -6.85 -18.43
C GLU A 657 11.36 -7.17 -17.39
N ILE A 658 10.81 -8.39 -17.41
CA ILE A 658 9.85 -8.86 -16.43
C ILE A 658 10.49 -8.89 -15.04
N ALA A 659 11.71 -9.38 -14.89
CA ALA A 659 12.42 -9.36 -13.61
C ALA A 659 12.65 -7.93 -13.09
N ARG A 660 13.08 -7.00 -13.96
CA ARG A 660 13.33 -5.59 -13.63
C ARG A 660 12.06 -4.88 -13.16
N VAL A 661 10.94 -5.03 -13.88
CA VAL A 661 9.64 -4.45 -13.50
C VAL A 661 9.05 -5.12 -12.26
N THR A 662 9.18 -6.44 -12.11
CA THR A 662 8.72 -7.16 -10.91
C THR A 662 9.46 -6.70 -9.65
N TYR A 663 10.76 -6.43 -9.75
CA TYR A 663 11.55 -5.88 -8.64
C TYR A 663 11.07 -4.48 -8.23
N TYR A 664 10.82 -3.60 -9.21
CA TYR A 664 10.24 -2.28 -8.96
C TYR A 664 8.87 -2.36 -8.27
N LEU A 665 7.96 -3.19 -8.80
CA LEU A 665 6.62 -3.37 -8.24
C LEU A 665 6.62 -4.03 -6.84
N ALA A 666 7.64 -4.83 -6.50
CA ALA A 666 7.85 -5.31 -5.14
C ALA A 666 8.33 -4.19 -4.19
N GLY A 667 9.11 -3.23 -4.69
CA GLY A 667 9.51 -2.02 -3.98
C GLY A 667 8.36 -1.05 -3.69
N GLU A 668 7.44 -0.88 -4.63
CA GLU A 668 6.21 -0.07 -4.53
C GLU A 668 5.14 -0.62 -3.56
N SER A 669 5.51 -1.61 -2.73
CA SER A 669 4.65 -2.19 -1.71
C SER A 669 4.21 -1.16 -0.66
N ALA A 670 2.90 -1.03 -0.46
CA ALA A 670 2.32 -0.25 0.63
C ALA A 670 2.79 -0.68 2.04
N GLY A 671 3.45 -1.84 2.19
CA GLY A 671 4.02 -2.29 3.46
C GLY A 671 3.02 -2.96 4.42
N GLN A 672 1.74 -3.08 4.03
CA GLN A 672 0.64 -3.39 4.96
C GLN A 672 0.13 -4.85 4.96
N CYS A 673 0.38 -5.63 3.91
CA CYS A 673 -0.12 -7.01 3.82
C CYS A 673 1.00 -8.01 3.47
N GLY A 674 1.00 -9.16 4.14
CA GLY A 674 2.04 -10.19 4.00
C GLY A 674 2.29 -10.68 2.57
N PRO A 675 1.24 -10.93 1.75
CA PRO A 675 1.42 -11.29 0.34
C PRO A 675 2.17 -10.23 -0.48
N CYS A 676 1.99 -8.94 -0.17
CA CYS A 676 2.74 -7.87 -0.82
C CYS A 676 4.18 -7.78 -0.28
N VAL A 677 4.37 -7.73 1.05
CA VAL A 677 5.67 -7.49 1.71
C VAL A 677 6.62 -8.70 1.65
N HIS A 678 6.10 -9.91 1.48
CA HIS A 678 6.90 -11.15 1.47
C HIS A 678 6.65 -12.02 0.24
N GLY A 679 5.46 -11.96 -0.38
CA GLY A 679 5.16 -12.68 -1.61
C GLY A 679 5.82 -12.04 -2.82
N LEU A 680 5.51 -10.77 -3.11
CA LEU A 680 6.11 -10.05 -4.25
C LEU A 680 7.63 -9.95 -4.13
N ALA A 681 8.17 -9.76 -2.92
CA ALA A 681 9.62 -9.81 -2.69
C ALA A 681 10.24 -11.17 -3.06
N ALA A 682 9.58 -12.29 -2.72
CA ALA A 682 10.05 -13.61 -3.11
C ALA A 682 9.90 -13.87 -4.62
N ILE A 683 8.82 -13.39 -5.23
CA ILE A 683 8.57 -13.49 -6.68
C ILE A 683 9.61 -12.68 -7.46
N ALA A 684 9.94 -11.46 -7.03
CA ALA A 684 11.03 -10.65 -7.61
C ALA A 684 12.39 -11.36 -7.50
N GLU A 685 12.74 -11.85 -6.31
CA GLU A 685 13.97 -12.64 -6.11
C GLU A 685 13.98 -13.95 -6.96
N GLY A 686 12.82 -14.53 -7.25
CA GLY A 686 12.67 -15.69 -8.13
C GLY A 686 12.87 -15.34 -9.60
N MET A 687 12.22 -14.28 -10.08
CA MET A 687 12.41 -13.77 -11.44
C MET A 687 13.86 -13.36 -11.68
N GLU A 688 14.54 -12.75 -10.71
CA GLU A 688 15.97 -12.44 -10.82
C GLU A 688 16.83 -13.71 -11.00
N ARG A 689 16.53 -14.80 -10.29
CA ARG A 689 17.25 -16.07 -10.44
C ARG A 689 16.98 -16.76 -11.78
N VAL A 690 15.76 -16.67 -12.30
CA VAL A 690 15.42 -17.16 -13.65
C VAL A 690 16.13 -16.32 -14.72
N ALA A 691 16.02 -14.99 -14.66
CA ALA A 691 16.67 -14.05 -15.59
C ALA A 691 18.21 -14.08 -15.56
N SER A 692 18.82 -14.65 -14.52
CA SER A 692 20.27 -14.88 -14.42
C SER A 692 20.68 -16.34 -14.59
N GLY A 693 19.76 -17.24 -14.94
CA GLY A 693 20.00 -18.69 -15.08
C GLY A 693 20.48 -19.41 -13.82
N ARG A 694 20.37 -18.78 -12.65
CA ARG A 694 20.91 -19.29 -11.37
C ARG A 694 20.05 -20.38 -10.73
N ALA A 695 18.78 -20.46 -11.10
CA ALA A 695 17.87 -21.53 -10.68
C ALA A 695 16.64 -21.61 -11.59
N ASP A 696 16.17 -22.82 -11.90
CA ASP A 696 14.79 -23.00 -12.33
C ASP A 696 13.86 -22.85 -11.12
N ASP A 697 13.12 -21.75 -11.12
CA ASP A 697 12.14 -21.40 -10.11
C ASP A 697 10.70 -21.39 -10.67
N ARG A 698 10.46 -21.88 -11.90
CA ARG A 698 9.14 -21.78 -12.59
C ARG A 698 7.98 -22.30 -11.75
N ASP A 699 8.02 -23.57 -11.30
CA ASP A 699 6.97 -24.13 -10.43
C ASP A 699 6.81 -23.37 -9.11
N ARG A 700 7.90 -22.76 -8.63
CA ARG A 700 7.94 -22.02 -7.37
C ARG A 700 7.29 -20.65 -7.53
N LEU A 701 7.55 -19.98 -8.65
CA LEU A 701 6.90 -18.75 -9.08
C LEU A 701 5.40 -18.96 -9.29
N ALA A 702 4.99 -20.02 -10.01
CA ALA A 702 3.59 -20.37 -10.19
C ALA A 702 2.86 -20.57 -8.85
N ARG A 703 3.38 -21.42 -7.96
CA ARG A 703 2.81 -21.62 -6.61
C ARG A 703 2.79 -20.34 -5.77
N TRP A 704 3.75 -19.42 -5.96
CA TRP A 704 3.77 -18.14 -5.24
C TRP A 704 2.77 -17.14 -5.81
N VAL A 705 2.58 -17.11 -7.14
CA VAL A 705 1.53 -16.36 -7.83
C VAL A 705 0.16 -16.70 -7.24
N ASP A 706 -0.21 -17.98 -7.19
CA ASP A 706 -1.53 -18.41 -6.69
C ASP A 706 -1.70 -18.21 -5.18
N VAL A 707 -0.63 -18.31 -4.39
CA VAL A 707 -0.68 -18.06 -2.94
C VAL A 707 -0.78 -16.55 -2.61
N VAL A 708 -0.40 -15.67 -3.54
CA VAL A 708 -0.43 -14.20 -3.38
C VAL A 708 -1.71 -13.57 -3.95
N ARG A 709 -2.18 -14.07 -5.10
CA ARG A 709 -3.38 -13.61 -5.83
C ARG A 709 -4.63 -13.64 -4.93
N GLY A 710 -5.40 -12.55 -4.96
CA GLY A 710 -6.64 -12.37 -4.19
C GLY A 710 -6.45 -12.08 -2.69
N ARG A 711 -5.20 -11.95 -2.20
CA ARG A 711 -4.90 -11.82 -0.76
C ARG A 711 -4.28 -10.46 -0.36
N GLY A 712 -4.30 -9.51 -1.28
CA GLY A 712 -3.95 -8.11 -1.02
C GLY A 712 -5.01 -7.36 -0.21
N ALA A 713 -4.61 -6.21 0.36
CA ALA A 713 -5.56 -5.19 0.82
C ALA A 713 -6.05 -4.28 -0.34
N CYS A 714 -5.38 -4.36 -1.49
CA CYS A 714 -5.74 -3.73 -2.75
C CYS A 714 -5.32 -4.67 -3.90
N LYS A 715 -5.56 -4.27 -5.16
CA LYS A 715 -5.23 -5.07 -6.34
C LYS A 715 -3.73 -5.12 -6.72
N HIS A 716 -2.84 -4.47 -5.98
CA HIS A 716 -1.40 -4.48 -6.26
C HIS A 716 -0.79 -5.89 -6.41
N PRO A 717 -0.89 -6.80 -5.43
CA PRO A 717 -0.40 -8.18 -5.62
C PRO A 717 -1.10 -8.94 -6.74
N ASP A 718 -2.38 -8.66 -7.04
CA ASP A 718 -3.12 -9.33 -8.11
C ASP A 718 -2.58 -8.93 -9.48
N GLY A 719 -2.27 -7.64 -9.68
CA GLY A 719 -1.67 -7.12 -10.91
C GLY A 719 -0.25 -7.65 -11.15
N VAL A 720 0.63 -7.56 -10.15
CA VAL A 720 2.02 -8.06 -10.27
C VAL A 720 2.04 -9.57 -10.53
N THR A 721 1.12 -10.34 -9.93
CA THR A 721 1.04 -11.79 -10.19
C THR A 721 0.43 -12.14 -11.55
N ARG A 722 -0.38 -11.26 -12.16
CA ARG A 722 -0.83 -11.39 -13.57
C ARG A 722 0.31 -11.11 -14.55
N PHE A 723 1.02 -10.00 -14.34
CA PHE A 723 2.20 -9.59 -15.12
C PHE A 723 3.28 -10.68 -15.16
N VAL A 724 3.64 -11.23 -14.00
CA VAL A 724 4.63 -12.32 -13.91
C VAL A 724 4.13 -13.62 -14.55
N ALA A 725 2.87 -14.02 -14.31
CA ALA A 725 2.34 -15.28 -14.83
C ALA A 725 2.29 -15.29 -16.37
N SER A 726 1.70 -14.26 -16.97
CA SER A 726 1.63 -14.13 -18.44
C SER A 726 3.00 -13.97 -19.09
N GLY A 727 3.94 -13.28 -18.43
CA GLY A 727 5.32 -13.16 -18.92
C GLY A 727 6.12 -14.46 -18.87
N LEU A 728 5.88 -15.33 -17.89
CA LEU A 728 6.50 -16.66 -17.84
C LEU A 728 5.94 -17.64 -18.87
N ASP A 729 4.70 -17.40 -19.32
CA ASP A 729 3.97 -18.21 -20.31
C ASP A 729 4.36 -17.80 -21.74
N VAL A 730 4.12 -16.53 -22.10
CA VAL A 730 4.40 -15.98 -23.46
C VAL A 730 5.89 -16.05 -23.83
N PHE A 731 6.80 -15.98 -22.86
CA PHE A 731 8.25 -16.04 -23.11
C PHE A 731 8.90 -17.32 -22.55
N ALA A 732 8.15 -18.43 -22.48
CA ALA A 732 8.63 -19.71 -21.95
C ALA A 732 9.92 -20.24 -22.63
N ASP A 733 10.08 -20.02 -23.93
CA ASP A 733 11.30 -20.40 -24.67
C ASP A 733 12.51 -19.53 -24.30
N GLU A 734 12.30 -18.22 -24.09
CA GLU A 734 13.35 -17.30 -23.62
C GLU A 734 13.80 -17.69 -22.20
N VAL A 735 12.84 -18.04 -21.33
CA VAL A 735 13.12 -18.62 -20.00
C VAL A 735 13.93 -19.91 -20.14
N GLY A 736 13.58 -20.79 -21.09
CA GLY A 736 14.34 -22.01 -21.39
C GLY A 736 15.79 -21.74 -21.80
N LEU A 737 16.05 -20.70 -22.59
CA LEU A 737 17.41 -20.29 -22.96
C LEU A 737 18.19 -19.73 -21.76
N HIS A 738 17.57 -18.88 -20.94
CA HIS A 738 18.19 -18.38 -19.70
C HIS A 738 18.60 -19.52 -18.75
N LEU A 739 17.75 -20.54 -18.59
CA LEU A 739 18.03 -21.68 -17.72
C LEU A 739 19.12 -22.61 -18.27
N ARG A 740 19.29 -22.70 -19.60
CA ARG A 740 20.35 -23.51 -20.23
C ARG A 740 21.70 -22.79 -20.37
N HIS A 741 21.69 -21.47 -20.54
CA HIS A 741 22.88 -20.71 -20.98
C HIS A 741 23.19 -19.45 -20.14
N GLY A 742 22.42 -19.17 -19.09
CA GLY A 742 22.53 -17.95 -18.27
C GLY A 742 21.95 -16.68 -18.93
N ARG A 743 21.63 -16.75 -20.22
CA ARG A 743 21.15 -15.64 -21.06
C ARG A 743 20.36 -16.17 -22.26
N CYS A 744 19.44 -15.38 -22.79
CA CYS A 744 18.71 -15.69 -24.03
C CYS A 744 19.44 -15.31 -25.34
N GLY A 745 20.48 -14.49 -25.27
CA GLY A 745 21.17 -13.94 -26.45
C GLY A 745 20.57 -12.64 -26.99
N ALA A 746 19.32 -12.33 -26.65
CA ALA A 746 18.73 -11.00 -26.85
C ALA A 746 19.45 -9.93 -25.99
N ARG A 747 19.29 -8.67 -26.38
CA ARG A 747 19.96 -7.53 -25.74
C ARG A 747 19.35 -7.25 -24.36
N PRO A 748 20.17 -7.01 -23.32
CA PRO A 748 19.70 -6.37 -22.09
C PRO A 748 19.08 -5.03 -22.44
N SER A 749 17.82 -4.80 -22.02
CA SER A 749 17.04 -3.64 -22.44
C SER A 749 16.47 -2.89 -21.22
N ALA A 750 15.77 -1.79 -21.51
CA ALA A 750 15.03 -1.00 -20.53
C ALA A 750 13.79 -0.37 -21.17
N VAL A 751 13.06 -1.15 -21.98
CA VAL A 751 11.90 -0.73 -22.77
C VAL A 751 10.74 -0.29 -21.88
N LEU A 752 10.49 -1.04 -20.80
CA LEU A 752 9.44 -0.73 -19.83
C LEU A 752 9.88 0.44 -18.91
N PRO A 753 9.23 1.61 -18.94
CA PRO A 753 9.69 2.79 -18.20
C PRO A 753 9.59 2.58 -16.68
N ILE A 754 10.71 2.61 -15.96
CA ILE A 754 10.70 2.60 -14.48
C ILE A 754 11.13 3.98 -13.98
N PRO A 755 10.38 4.61 -13.05
CA PRO A 755 10.79 5.86 -12.44
C PRO A 755 12.16 5.72 -11.78
N ARG A 756 13.13 6.56 -12.17
CA ARG A 756 14.38 6.69 -11.40
C ARG A 756 14.04 7.15 -9.99
N GLU A 757 14.73 6.61 -8.99
CA GLU A 757 14.59 7.03 -7.60
C GLU A 757 14.88 8.53 -7.45
N VAL A 758 13.82 9.33 -7.36
CA VAL A 758 13.92 10.67 -6.77
C VAL A 758 14.15 10.43 -5.28
N ARG A 759 15.39 10.58 -4.83
CA ARG A 759 15.72 10.53 -3.40
C ARG A 759 14.86 11.58 -2.70
N ASN A 760 14.07 11.16 -1.71
CA ASN A 760 13.22 12.08 -0.96
C ASN A 760 14.10 13.08 -0.20
N GLU A 761 13.99 14.36 -0.57
CA GLU A 761 14.48 15.51 0.20
C GLU A 761 13.46 15.90 1.29
#